data_AF-A0A4R5E1M3-F1
#
_entry.id   AF-A0A4R5E1M3-F1
#
_cell.length_a   1.000
_cell.length_b   1.000
_cell.length_c   1.000
_cell.angle_alpha   90.00
_cell.angle_beta   90.00
_cell.angle_gamma   90.00
#
_symmetry.space_group_name_H-M   'P 1'
#
loop_
_entity.id
_entity.type
_entity.pdbx_description
1 polymer ?
#
loop_
_entity_poly.entity_id
_entity_poly.type
_entity_poly.pdbx_seq_one_letter_code
_entity_poly.pdbx_strand_id
1 'polypeptide(L)'
;MEVIRSFFIKIKSMFQLVGTQTSTFINFIFYKFFSLFAGKERTDAYLNSYRKNKNSFSDWWHSKFDKNSAYYKPVSIIWKTFVYGFFGVVFYIFCVETNFLWLMGSMPSVEDLQNPKMNQSSEIYTSDGVMIGKFYTENRTPVAANQISPNLVKALVATEDIRFYKHSGIDYKAMVSVALGLATGGTDRGGGSTITQQLAKKLFKTRKSGARGALGYVPLLSTLIYKTKEWLTAIKLERNFTKEEILTMYFNTVDYGNNTYGINTAAKSYFSKSPDSLNIQESAVLVGLQKATTTYNPIRNPKKSLERRNVVISQMQKYGYLTIKQADSISALPIELNTKFETPYDGNANYFKNAVVDFVKKWGDENGYDLYTDGLKIYTTIDSRMQEHAEEAMTQKMKQLQRVFEDHWGKQNPWVDENGKEIPDFLANVVKRTSRYKSLAAKFPSSPDSVLFYLNKKDTMTVYDWKNSSEMKRYWSSMDSLDYYKRVLRAGMMAMDPHTGQIKAWVGGLDYNYFKYDAVKQGKRQPGSTFKPFVYTTAIDDSTFNMSPCDQIEDKPFSKKYIENGEEKEWKPRNATGYFTYSNMTLRRALAQSVNSVTAELTDEVGPANVVRYAKKMGITTPLEAMPSIGLGPFDVSLYDMVAAYSVFVNNGTYTEPILVTKIEESNGKIVEEFQPEHRQAISPESAFLMVHMLKGGVEEPGGTSGSIKWRFDVAKNGNEIGGKTGTTSNNSDGWFMCITRDLVIGAWVGGDDRSIHFRTTNLGEGAKTALPIVGSFLEKIYRDKSIGLEPGPFPKPSFKINKTYLCPTYYQPSQSDSLDIESDSTGSGRNEEDDLIGPPPIPLDTSRRNE
;
A
#
# COMPACT_ATOMS: atom_id res chain seq x y z
N MET A 1 -4.40 35.85 -50.93
CA MET A 1 -5.86 35.74 -51.20
C MET A 1 -6.18 34.80 -52.36
N GLU A 2 -5.45 34.82 -53.48
CA GLU A 2 -5.72 33.92 -54.62
C GLU A 2 -5.53 32.42 -54.32
N VAL A 3 -4.56 32.06 -53.48
CA VAL A 3 -4.37 30.66 -53.03
C VAL A 3 -5.56 30.14 -52.20
N ILE A 4 -6.14 31.00 -51.36
CA ILE A 4 -7.35 30.67 -50.58
C ILE A 4 -8.56 30.52 -51.52
N ARG A 5 -8.67 31.41 -52.51
CA ARG A 5 -9.74 31.34 -53.52
C ARG A 5 -9.63 30.07 -54.38
N SER A 6 -8.43 29.68 -54.79
CA SER A 6 -8.21 28.45 -55.57
C SER A 6 -8.44 27.18 -54.73
N PHE A 7 -8.11 27.21 -53.43
CA PHE A 7 -8.40 26.15 -52.49
C PHE A 7 -9.92 25.92 -52.32
N PHE A 8 -10.70 26.98 -52.10
CA PHE A 8 -12.16 26.87 -51.99
C PHE A 8 -12.83 26.52 -53.33
N ILE A 9 -12.28 26.92 -54.48
CA ILE A 9 -12.77 26.50 -55.80
C ILE A 9 -12.49 25.01 -56.03
N LYS A 10 -11.30 24.51 -55.69
CA LYS A 10 -10.97 23.07 -55.76
C LYS A 10 -11.78 22.23 -54.78
N ILE A 11 -12.05 22.73 -53.58
CA ILE A 11 -12.96 22.08 -52.63
C ILE A 11 -14.37 22.06 -53.18
N LYS A 12 -14.86 23.17 -53.75
CA LYS A 12 -16.21 23.23 -54.34
C LYS A 12 -16.36 22.29 -55.53
N SER A 13 -15.37 22.20 -56.41
CA SER A 13 -15.38 21.25 -57.53
C SER A 13 -15.27 19.81 -57.06
N MET A 14 -14.45 19.53 -56.04
CA MET A 14 -14.35 18.22 -55.39
C MET A 14 -15.68 17.82 -54.73
N PHE A 15 -16.32 18.71 -53.96
CA PHE A 15 -17.64 18.44 -53.36
C PHE A 15 -18.76 18.32 -54.40
N GLN A 16 -18.67 19.01 -55.53
CA GLN A 16 -19.62 18.82 -56.64
C GLN A 16 -19.41 17.48 -57.34
N LEU A 17 -18.16 17.06 -57.55
CA LEU A 17 -17.82 15.79 -58.19
C LEU A 17 -18.11 14.60 -57.25
N VAL A 18 -17.74 14.71 -55.99
CA VAL A 18 -18.11 13.77 -54.91
C VAL A 18 -19.62 13.77 -54.73
N GLY A 19 -20.29 14.93 -54.71
CA GLY A 19 -21.74 15.04 -54.56
C GLY A 19 -22.54 14.42 -55.72
N THR A 20 -22.06 14.59 -56.95
CA THR A 20 -22.68 13.95 -58.13
C THR A 20 -22.38 12.46 -58.18
N GLN A 21 -21.14 12.02 -57.92
CA GLN A 21 -20.82 10.59 -57.86
C GLN A 21 -21.52 9.88 -56.70
N THR A 22 -21.56 10.48 -55.50
CA THR A 22 -22.30 9.94 -54.33
C THR A 22 -23.80 9.95 -54.56
N SER A 23 -24.38 11.00 -55.16
CA SER A 23 -25.79 10.99 -55.58
C SER A 23 -26.08 9.83 -56.53
N THR A 24 -25.22 9.61 -57.53
CA THR A 24 -25.42 8.56 -58.53
C THR A 24 -25.24 7.17 -57.92
N PHE A 25 -24.26 7.02 -57.02
CA PHE A 25 -23.99 5.78 -56.29
C PHE A 25 -25.05 5.46 -55.23
N ILE A 26 -25.51 6.46 -54.47
CA ILE A 26 -26.63 6.33 -53.52
C ILE A 26 -27.90 5.99 -54.29
N ASN A 27 -28.21 6.68 -55.39
CA ASN A 27 -29.36 6.33 -56.23
C ASN A 27 -29.24 4.92 -56.81
N PHE A 28 -28.04 4.47 -57.17
CA PHE A 28 -27.79 3.11 -57.62
C PHE A 28 -27.99 2.07 -56.51
N ILE A 29 -27.46 2.31 -55.30
CA ILE A 29 -27.69 1.45 -54.13
C ILE A 29 -29.16 1.42 -53.74
N PHE A 30 -29.81 2.58 -53.69
CA PHE A 30 -31.23 2.72 -53.35
C PHE A 30 -32.10 2.01 -54.40
N TYR A 31 -31.78 2.17 -55.69
CA TYR A 31 -32.42 1.43 -56.78
C TYR A 31 -32.25 -0.08 -56.62
N LYS A 32 -31.03 -0.55 -56.35
CA LYS A 32 -30.73 -1.97 -56.20
C LYS A 32 -31.43 -2.57 -54.97
N PHE A 33 -31.47 -1.84 -53.86
CA PHE A 33 -32.13 -2.24 -52.62
C PHE A 33 -33.65 -2.26 -52.76
N PHE A 34 -34.26 -1.20 -53.30
CA PHE A 34 -35.71 -1.13 -53.52
C PHE A 34 -36.19 -2.10 -54.61
N SER A 35 -35.41 -2.30 -55.68
CA SER A 35 -35.76 -3.27 -56.72
C SER A 35 -35.68 -4.72 -56.23
N LEU A 36 -34.84 -5.00 -55.22
CA LEU A 36 -34.80 -6.28 -54.51
C LEU A 36 -36.06 -6.52 -53.68
N PHE A 37 -36.59 -5.48 -53.04
CA PHE A 37 -37.68 -5.59 -52.06
C PHE A 37 -39.08 -5.40 -52.67
N ALA A 38 -39.22 -4.48 -53.63
CA ALA A 38 -40.50 -4.10 -54.23
C ALA A 38 -40.65 -4.54 -55.70
N GLY A 39 -39.60 -5.11 -56.31
CA GLY A 39 -39.55 -5.47 -57.73
C GLY A 39 -39.18 -4.28 -58.63
N LYS A 40 -38.57 -4.56 -59.79
CA LYS A 40 -38.05 -3.54 -60.72
C LYS A 40 -39.14 -2.60 -61.24
N GLU A 41 -40.28 -3.13 -61.70
CA GLU A 41 -41.38 -2.31 -62.23
C GLU A 41 -41.94 -1.31 -61.22
N ARG A 42 -42.18 -1.73 -59.97
CA ARG A 42 -42.67 -0.81 -58.93
C ARG A 42 -41.62 0.22 -58.54
N THR A 43 -40.34 -0.16 -58.53
CA THR A 43 -39.23 0.76 -58.24
C THR A 43 -39.10 1.82 -59.34
N ASP A 44 -39.20 1.41 -60.61
CA ASP A 44 -39.19 2.32 -61.76
C ASP A 44 -40.43 3.24 -61.76
N ALA A 45 -41.61 2.71 -61.47
CA ALA A 45 -42.84 3.51 -61.33
C ALA A 45 -42.73 4.54 -60.19
N TYR A 46 -42.16 4.14 -59.05
CA TYR A 46 -41.96 5.02 -57.90
C TYR A 46 -40.93 6.11 -58.18
N LEU A 47 -39.82 5.76 -58.84
CA LEU A 47 -38.79 6.73 -59.25
C LEU A 47 -39.30 7.70 -60.30
N ASN A 48 -40.10 7.23 -61.26
CA ASN A 48 -40.73 8.08 -62.25
C ASN A 48 -41.78 9.00 -61.62
N SER A 49 -42.57 8.50 -60.67
CA SER A 49 -43.52 9.30 -59.89
C SER A 49 -42.79 10.35 -59.02
N TYR A 50 -41.70 9.96 -58.35
CA TYR A 50 -40.85 10.87 -57.58
C TYR A 50 -40.23 11.95 -58.46
N ARG A 51 -39.69 11.61 -59.64
CA ARG A 51 -39.15 12.57 -60.61
C ARG A 51 -40.22 13.54 -61.10
N LYS A 52 -41.43 13.05 -61.39
CA LYS A 52 -42.57 13.87 -61.83
C LYS A 52 -43.05 14.82 -60.70
N ASN A 53 -43.16 14.32 -59.47
CA ASN A 53 -43.54 15.13 -58.29
C ASN A 53 -42.46 16.12 -57.87
N LYS A 54 -41.17 15.79 -58.03
CA LYS A 54 -40.06 16.71 -57.76
C LYS A 54 -40.14 17.95 -58.65
N ASN A 55 -40.46 17.75 -59.93
CA ASN A 55 -40.66 18.86 -60.87
C ASN A 55 -41.94 19.63 -60.52
N SER A 56 -43.04 18.94 -60.17
CA SER A 56 -44.29 19.59 -59.73
C SER A 56 -44.14 20.45 -58.48
N PHE A 57 -43.32 20.04 -57.49
CA PHE A 57 -43.04 20.86 -56.32
C PHE A 57 -42.15 22.06 -56.66
N SER A 58 -41.14 21.86 -57.52
CA SER A 58 -40.32 22.96 -58.02
C SER A 58 -41.17 23.99 -58.76
N ASP A 59 -42.09 23.53 -59.63
CA ASP A 59 -42.98 24.37 -60.42
C ASP A 59 -44.02 25.07 -59.54
N TRP A 60 -44.59 24.39 -58.55
CA TRP A 60 -45.46 24.99 -57.54
C TRP A 60 -44.73 26.03 -56.67
N TRP A 61 -43.50 25.72 -56.25
CA TRP A 61 -42.66 26.68 -55.52
C TRP A 61 -42.35 27.89 -56.41
N HIS A 62 -42.06 27.66 -57.69
CA HIS A 62 -41.80 28.71 -58.66
C HIS A 62 -43.03 29.52 -59.04
N SER A 63 -44.24 28.98 -58.94
CA SER A 63 -45.49 29.72 -59.19
C SER A 63 -45.90 30.62 -58.03
N LYS A 64 -45.34 30.40 -56.83
CA LYS A 64 -45.65 31.18 -55.61
C LYS A 64 -44.71 32.36 -55.37
N PHE A 65 -43.60 32.46 -56.11
CA PHE A 65 -42.59 33.50 -55.93
C PHE A 65 -42.17 34.11 -57.26
N ASP A 66 -42.29 35.44 -57.40
CA ASP A 66 -41.84 36.18 -58.58
C ASP A 66 -40.31 36.18 -58.69
N LYS A 67 -39.79 35.52 -59.73
CA LYS A 67 -38.35 35.39 -60.00
C LYS A 67 -37.69 36.67 -60.54
N ASN A 68 -38.48 37.59 -61.07
CA ASN A 68 -37.98 38.85 -61.65
C ASN A 68 -37.82 39.95 -60.59
N SER A 69 -38.36 39.74 -59.39
CA SER A 69 -38.15 40.60 -58.25
C SER A 69 -36.69 40.64 -57.81
N ALA A 70 -36.17 41.85 -57.56
CA ALA A 70 -34.83 42.06 -57.03
C ALA A 70 -34.57 41.32 -55.70
N TYR A 71 -35.63 40.99 -54.95
CA TYR A 71 -35.56 40.33 -53.64
C TYR A 71 -35.57 38.79 -53.72
N TYR A 72 -35.91 38.18 -54.86
CA TYR A 72 -36.02 36.72 -54.99
C TYR A 72 -34.70 35.98 -54.72
N LYS A 73 -33.59 36.47 -55.31
CA LYS A 73 -32.26 35.88 -55.13
C LYS A 73 -31.79 35.95 -53.66
N PRO A 74 -31.83 37.12 -52.98
CA PRO A 74 -31.52 37.19 -51.55
C PRO A 74 -32.39 36.28 -50.68
N VAL A 75 -33.71 36.30 -50.86
CA VAL A 75 -34.66 35.52 -50.04
C VAL A 75 -34.46 34.02 -50.25
N SER A 76 -34.26 33.57 -51.49
CA SER A 76 -33.98 32.16 -51.79
C SER A 76 -32.67 31.69 -51.18
N ILE A 77 -31.62 32.53 -51.19
CA ILE A 77 -30.33 32.22 -50.56
C ILE A 77 -30.51 32.13 -49.04
N ILE A 78 -31.23 33.06 -48.42
CA ILE A 78 -31.50 33.04 -46.96
C ILE A 78 -32.22 31.74 -46.57
N TRP A 79 -33.31 31.39 -47.27
CA TRP A 79 -34.07 30.18 -46.96
C TRP A 79 -33.30 28.89 -47.22
N LYS A 80 -32.55 28.80 -48.33
CA LYS A 80 -31.68 27.64 -48.58
C LYS A 80 -30.61 27.52 -47.50
N THR A 81 -29.98 28.63 -47.12
CA THR A 81 -28.95 28.65 -46.07
C THR A 81 -29.53 28.26 -44.72
N PHE A 82 -30.75 28.72 -44.39
CA PHE A 82 -31.46 28.34 -43.18
C PHE A 82 -31.78 26.84 -43.16
N VAL A 83 -32.35 26.30 -44.23
CA VAL A 83 -32.73 24.88 -44.33
C VAL A 83 -31.49 23.98 -44.30
N TYR A 84 -30.48 24.25 -45.13
CA TYR A 84 -29.23 23.48 -45.11
C TYR A 84 -28.49 23.63 -43.78
N GLY A 85 -28.52 24.81 -43.16
CA GLY A 85 -27.97 25.06 -41.84
C GLY A 85 -28.67 24.23 -40.77
N PHE A 86 -30.01 24.22 -40.77
CA PHE A 86 -30.82 23.43 -39.84
C PHE A 86 -30.53 21.93 -39.97
N PHE A 87 -30.63 21.37 -41.17
CA PHE A 87 -30.32 19.95 -41.40
C PHE A 87 -28.86 19.63 -41.11
N GLY A 88 -27.92 20.56 -41.38
CA GLY A 88 -26.52 20.42 -41.02
C GLY A 88 -26.30 20.33 -39.51
N VAL A 89 -26.99 21.16 -38.72
CA VAL A 89 -26.95 21.10 -37.24
C VAL A 89 -27.56 19.81 -36.72
N VAL A 90 -28.71 19.38 -37.25
CA VAL A 90 -29.34 18.11 -36.87
C VAL A 90 -28.41 16.94 -37.17
N PHE A 91 -27.81 16.91 -38.38
CA PHE A 91 -26.86 15.88 -38.76
C PHE A 91 -25.58 15.91 -37.90
N TYR A 92 -25.11 17.10 -37.51
CA TYR A 92 -23.99 17.25 -36.59
C TYR A 92 -24.30 16.65 -35.21
N ILE A 93 -25.47 16.96 -34.63
CA ILE A 93 -25.90 16.38 -33.34
C ILE A 93 -26.00 14.86 -33.46
N PHE A 94 -26.60 14.35 -34.55
CA PHE A 94 -26.66 12.92 -34.84
C PHE A 94 -25.26 12.28 -34.88
N CYS A 95 -24.30 12.90 -35.58
CA CYS A 95 -22.93 12.40 -35.64
C CYS A 95 -22.26 12.35 -34.26
N VAL A 96 -22.49 13.37 -33.42
CA VAL A 96 -21.94 13.43 -32.06
C VAL A 96 -22.57 12.38 -31.15
N GLU A 97 -23.88 12.19 -31.24
CA GLU A 97 -24.62 11.27 -30.37
C GLU A 97 -24.37 9.80 -30.73
N THR A 98 -24.34 9.47 -32.03
CA THR A 98 -24.18 8.08 -32.50
C THR A 98 -22.72 7.67 -32.71
N ASN A 99 -21.76 8.58 -32.48
CA ASN A 99 -20.36 8.41 -32.87
C ASN A 99 -20.24 7.94 -34.34
N PHE A 100 -20.99 8.60 -35.23
CA PHE A 100 -21.10 8.19 -36.63
C PHE A 100 -19.71 8.08 -37.27
N LEU A 101 -19.41 6.90 -37.83
CA LEU A 101 -18.11 6.56 -38.46
C LEU A 101 -16.89 6.76 -37.55
N TRP A 102 -17.04 6.66 -36.23
CA TRP A 102 -15.95 6.84 -35.25
C TRP A 102 -15.32 8.25 -35.26
N LEU A 103 -15.99 9.22 -35.89
CA LEU A 103 -15.44 10.56 -36.13
C LEU A 103 -15.43 11.42 -34.86
N MET A 104 -16.49 11.33 -34.05
CA MET A 104 -16.71 12.24 -32.92
C MET A 104 -16.30 11.64 -31.57
N GLY A 105 -16.10 10.33 -31.48
CA GLY A 105 -15.84 9.55 -30.26
C GLY A 105 -17.13 9.21 -29.49
N SER A 106 -17.09 8.21 -28.61
CA SER A 106 -18.24 7.75 -27.83
C SER A 106 -18.82 8.82 -26.88
N MET A 107 -20.11 8.67 -26.57
CA MET A 107 -20.85 9.41 -25.54
C MET A 107 -21.30 8.42 -24.44
N PRO A 108 -21.46 8.87 -23.19
CA PRO A 108 -21.98 8.02 -22.12
C PRO A 108 -23.41 7.57 -22.42
N SER A 109 -23.70 6.30 -22.14
CA SER A 109 -25.03 5.71 -22.27
C SER A 109 -25.96 6.21 -21.16
N VAL A 110 -27.26 5.96 -21.29
CA VAL A 110 -28.23 6.28 -20.22
C VAL A 110 -27.95 5.44 -18.97
N GLU A 111 -27.48 4.21 -19.14
CA GLU A 111 -27.11 3.32 -18.04
C GLU A 111 -25.87 3.83 -17.29
N ASP A 112 -24.85 4.32 -18.02
CA ASP A 112 -23.68 5.00 -17.41
C ASP A 112 -24.07 6.28 -16.65
N LEU A 113 -25.17 6.92 -17.07
CA LEU A 113 -25.70 8.11 -16.41
C LEU A 113 -26.48 7.75 -15.15
N GLN A 114 -27.25 6.65 -15.16
CA GLN A 114 -28.04 6.16 -14.02
C GLN A 114 -27.15 5.53 -12.95
N ASN A 115 -26.07 4.86 -13.35
CA ASN A 115 -25.08 4.26 -12.46
C ASN A 115 -23.68 4.83 -12.73
N PRO A 116 -23.43 6.11 -12.42
CA PRO A 116 -22.11 6.68 -12.64
C PRO A 116 -21.10 5.95 -11.75
N LYS A 117 -20.17 5.21 -12.35
CA LYS A 117 -19.03 4.60 -11.66
C LYS A 117 -18.17 5.72 -11.07
N MET A 118 -18.46 6.10 -9.84
CA MET A 118 -17.62 6.99 -9.06
C MET A 118 -16.49 6.17 -8.46
N ASN A 119 -15.25 6.60 -8.67
CA ASN A 119 -14.09 6.00 -7.99
C ASN A 119 -14.34 6.06 -6.47
N GLN A 120 -14.37 4.91 -5.82
CA GLN A 120 -14.53 4.77 -4.37
C GLN A 120 -13.21 4.28 -3.76
N SER A 121 -12.93 4.72 -2.53
CA SER A 121 -11.77 4.22 -1.79
C SER A 121 -12.02 2.80 -1.33
N SER A 122 -11.09 1.88 -1.60
CA SER A 122 -11.09 0.56 -0.96
C SER A 122 -10.59 0.67 0.47
N GLU A 123 -11.12 -0.16 1.36
CA GLU A 123 -10.90 -0.11 2.80
C GLU A 123 -10.33 -1.44 3.28
N ILE A 124 -9.38 -1.39 4.23
CA ILE A 124 -8.78 -2.58 4.84
C ILE A 124 -9.21 -2.69 6.30
N TYR A 125 -9.71 -3.86 6.67
CA TYR A 125 -10.18 -4.21 8.01
C TYR A 125 -9.33 -5.33 8.62
N THR A 126 -9.05 -5.23 9.93
CA THR A 126 -8.47 -6.31 10.74
C THR A 126 -9.48 -7.43 10.99
N SER A 127 -9.02 -8.55 11.55
CA SER A 127 -9.89 -9.69 11.91
C SER A 127 -10.93 -9.33 12.98
N ASP A 128 -10.63 -8.35 13.83
CA ASP A 128 -11.52 -7.79 14.85
C ASP A 128 -12.40 -6.63 14.33
N GLY A 129 -12.39 -6.36 13.03
CA GLY A 129 -13.29 -5.41 12.37
C GLY A 129 -12.84 -3.95 12.40
N VAL A 130 -11.60 -3.66 12.82
CA VAL A 130 -11.05 -2.31 12.87
C VAL A 130 -10.50 -1.93 11.50
N MET A 131 -10.92 -0.77 10.98
CA MET A 131 -10.36 -0.23 9.75
C MET A 131 -8.95 0.32 9.99
N ILE A 132 -7.96 -0.20 9.26
CA ILE A 132 -6.54 0.16 9.42
C ILE A 132 -5.98 0.97 8.24
N GLY A 133 -6.71 1.06 7.13
CA GLY A 133 -6.25 1.81 5.97
C GLY A 133 -7.31 2.00 4.90
N LYS A 134 -7.10 3.03 4.06
CA LYS A 134 -7.89 3.31 2.86
C LYS A 134 -6.98 3.53 1.67
N PHE A 135 -7.30 2.90 0.54
CA PHE A 135 -6.56 3.02 -0.72
C PHE A 135 -7.45 3.61 -1.79
N TYR A 136 -6.94 4.65 -2.45
CA TYR A 136 -7.73 5.41 -3.42
C TYR A 136 -6.83 6.10 -4.45
N THR A 137 -7.34 6.25 -5.68
CA THR A 137 -6.77 7.23 -6.63
C THR A 137 -7.25 8.64 -6.28
N GLU A 138 -8.51 8.75 -5.88
CA GLU A 138 -9.20 10.00 -5.53
C GLU A 138 -9.89 9.76 -4.17
N ASN A 139 -9.44 10.40 -3.08
CA ASN A 139 -10.00 10.14 -1.74
C ASN A 139 -11.45 10.63 -1.65
N ARG A 140 -12.42 9.71 -1.75
CA ARG A 140 -13.86 10.03 -1.75
C ARG A 140 -14.60 9.16 -0.75
N THR A 141 -15.39 9.79 0.10
CA THR A 141 -16.46 9.12 0.86
C THR A 141 -17.78 9.79 0.47
N PRO A 142 -18.72 9.06 -0.15
CA PRO A 142 -19.98 9.66 -0.61
C PRO A 142 -20.81 10.13 0.59
N VAL A 143 -21.53 11.24 0.40
CA VAL A 143 -22.55 11.72 1.36
C VAL A 143 -23.91 11.78 0.71
N ALA A 144 -24.94 11.53 1.52
CA ALA A 144 -26.32 11.68 1.12
C ALA A 144 -26.73 13.16 1.08
N ALA A 145 -27.78 13.48 0.31
CA ALA A 145 -28.25 14.85 0.11
C ALA A 145 -28.60 15.58 1.43
N ASN A 146 -29.17 14.85 2.40
CA ASN A 146 -29.55 15.37 3.71
C ASN A 146 -28.37 15.71 4.63
N GLN A 147 -27.15 15.29 4.28
CA GLN A 147 -25.91 15.55 5.03
C GLN A 147 -25.12 16.72 4.44
N ILE A 148 -25.69 17.50 3.51
CA ILE A 148 -25.02 18.64 2.87
C ILE A 148 -25.57 19.94 3.44
N SER A 149 -24.69 20.81 3.95
CA SER A 149 -25.08 22.11 4.52
C SER A 149 -25.85 22.97 3.50
N PRO A 150 -27.00 23.55 3.87
CA PRO A 150 -27.71 24.50 3.02
C PRO A 150 -26.87 25.73 2.65
N ASN A 151 -25.91 26.11 3.50
CA ASN A 151 -25.00 27.23 3.22
C ASN A 151 -24.08 26.91 2.04
N LEU A 152 -23.65 25.65 1.93
CA LEU A 152 -22.81 25.18 0.84
C LEU A 152 -23.57 25.20 -0.49
N VAL A 153 -24.82 24.72 -0.50
CA VAL A 153 -25.71 24.79 -1.68
C VAL A 153 -25.91 26.23 -2.12
N LYS A 154 -26.27 27.12 -1.18
CA LYS A 154 -26.48 28.56 -1.46
C LYS A 154 -25.21 29.23 -1.99
N ALA A 155 -24.04 28.93 -1.40
CA ALA A 155 -22.77 29.47 -1.84
C ALA A 155 -22.41 29.05 -3.27
N LEU A 156 -22.61 27.76 -3.60
CA LEU A 156 -22.36 27.22 -4.93
C LEU A 156 -23.30 27.84 -5.97
N VAL A 157 -24.61 27.85 -5.70
CA VAL A 157 -25.63 28.42 -6.59
C VAL A 157 -25.39 29.92 -6.80
N ALA A 158 -25.09 30.68 -5.74
CA ALA A 158 -24.82 32.12 -5.86
C ALA A 158 -23.61 32.44 -6.74
N THR A 159 -22.59 31.58 -6.73
CA THR A 159 -21.28 31.85 -7.37
C THR A 159 -21.20 31.29 -8.78
N GLU A 160 -21.64 30.04 -8.98
CA GLU A 160 -21.44 29.30 -10.22
C GLU A 160 -22.68 29.35 -11.13
N ASP A 161 -23.90 29.30 -10.57
CA ASP A 161 -25.11 29.14 -11.37
C ASP A 161 -26.39 29.62 -10.63
N ILE A 162 -26.62 30.93 -10.60
CA ILE A 162 -27.75 31.52 -9.84
C ILE A 162 -29.13 31.11 -10.37
N ARG A 163 -29.20 30.66 -11.63
CA ARG A 163 -30.44 30.17 -12.25
C ARG A 163 -30.50 28.66 -12.35
N PHE A 164 -29.68 27.95 -11.56
CA PHE A 164 -29.61 26.50 -11.56
C PHE A 164 -31.00 25.83 -11.54
N TYR A 165 -31.90 26.28 -10.66
CA TYR A 165 -33.26 25.73 -10.55
C TYR A 165 -34.23 26.12 -11.69
N LYS A 166 -33.85 27.01 -12.60
CA LYS A 166 -34.72 27.58 -13.65
C LYS A 166 -34.43 27.07 -15.07
N HIS A 167 -33.35 26.33 -15.29
CA HIS A 167 -32.98 25.80 -16.61
C HIS A 167 -32.85 24.27 -16.59
N SER A 168 -32.82 23.64 -17.77
CA SER A 168 -32.67 22.19 -17.96
C SER A 168 -31.27 21.85 -18.48
N GLY A 169 -30.24 22.00 -17.62
CA GLY A 169 -28.84 21.72 -17.94
C GLY A 169 -28.06 22.84 -18.65
N ILE A 170 -28.68 23.65 -19.51
CA ILE A 170 -28.01 24.77 -20.20
C ILE A 170 -28.77 26.07 -19.95
N ASP A 171 -28.05 27.10 -19.50
CA ASP A 171 -28.59 28.45 -19.35
C ASP A 171 -28.31 29.30 -20.61
N TYR A 172 -29.27 29.30 -21.54
CA TYR A 172 -29.17 30.09 -22.78
C TYR A 172 -29.06 31.60 -22.50
N LYS A 173 -29.69 32.11 -21.44
CA LYS A 173 -29.64 33.55 -21.09
C LYS A 173 -28.23 33.91 -20.61
N ALA A 174 -27.59 33.04 -19.84
CA ALA A 174 -26.20 33.24 -19.40
C ALA A 174 -25.25 33.21 -20.60
N MET A 175 -25.42 32.24 -21.50
CA MET A 175 -24.61 32.13 -22.72
C MET A 175 -24.72 33.37 -23.62
N VAL A 176 -25.94 33.85 -23.89
CA VAL A 176 -26.15 35.07 -24.69
C VAL A 176 -25.52 36.29 -23.99
N SER A 177 -25.65 36.38 -22.67
CA SER A 177 -25.04 37.48 -21.90
C SER A 177 -23.52 37.49 -21.98
N VAL A 178 -22.88 36.31 -21.97
CA VAL A 178 -21.42 36.15 -22.14
C VAL A 178 -21.00 36.48 -23.57
N ALA A 179 -21.74 36.01 -24.58
CA ALA A 179 -21.45 36.31 -25.98
C ALA A 179 -21.56 37.82 -26.30
N LEU A 180 -22.58 38.49 -25.77
CA LEU A 180 -22.72 39.95 -25.86
C LEU A 180 -21.57 40.66 -25.14
N GLY A 181 -21.16 40.19 -23.96
CA GLY A 181 -20.03 40.75 -23.22
C GLY A 181 -18.71 40.69 -23.97
N LEU A 182 -18.41 39.55 -24.62
CA LEU A 182 -17.24 39.38 -25.46
C LEU A 182 -17.28 40.30 -26.70
N ALA A 183 -18.47 40.49 -27.29
CA ALA A 183 -18.64 41.39 -28.43
C ALA A 183 -18.50 42.88 -28.05
N THR A 184 -18.84 43.25 -26.81
CA THR A 184 -18.74 44.62 -26.31
C THR A 184 -17.46 44.91 -25.51
N GLY A 185 -16.51 43.96 -25.45
CA GLY A 185 -15.26 44.11 -24.70
C GLY A 185 -15.39 44.11 -23.16
N GLY A 186 -16.55 43.69 -22.63
CA GLY A 186 -16.81 43.64 -21.18
C GLY A 186 -16.32 42.32 -20.58
N THR A 187 -15.39 42.39 -19.62
CA THR A 187 -14.76 41.22 -18.97
C THR A 187 -15.49 40.70 -17.72
N ASP A 188 -16.48 41.45 -17.19
CA ASP A 188 -16.98 41.28 -15.82
C ASP A 188 -18.29 40.49 -15.69
N ARG A 189 -18.66 39.69 -16.70
CA ARG A 189 -19.84 38.80 -16.62
C ARG A 189 -19.37 37.35 -16.50
N GLY A 190 -19.80 36.70 -15.41
CA GLY A 190 -19.30 35.41 -14.90
C GLY A 190 -19.28 34.24 -15.89
N GLY A 191 -18.71 33.11 -15.46
CA GLY A 191 -18.50 31.94 -16.30
C GLY A 191 -19.80 31.38 -16.87
N GLY A 192 -19.94 31.33 -18.19
CA GLY A 192 -21.18 30.90 -18.86
C GLY A 192 -21.50 29.41 -18.82
N SER A 193 -20.93 28.63 -17.89
CA SER A 193 -21.17 27.18 -17.76
C SER A 193 -21.96 26.85 -16.49
N THR A 194 -22.97 25.99 -16.59
CA THR A 194 -23.88 25.60 -15.49
C THR A 194 -23.24 24.56 -14.55
N ILE A 195 -23.80 24.38 -13.35
CA ILE A 195 -23.34 23.33 -12.40
C ILE A 195 -23.41 21.94 -13.07
N THR A 196 -24.50 21.65 -13.79
CA THR A 196 -24.69 20.37 -14.48
C THR A 196 -23.67 20.15 -15.61
N GLN A 197 -23.27 21.22 -16.32
CA GLN A 197 -22.19 21.14 -17.30
C GLN A 197 -20.84 20.83 -16.64
N GLN A 198 -20.56 21.46 -15.51
CA GLN A 198 -19.34 21.18 -14.73
C GLN A 198 -19.34 19.74 -14.21
N LEU A 199 -20.48 19.23 -13.73
CA LEU A 199 -20.66 17.83 -13.33
C LEU A 199 -20.41 16.87 -14.50
N ALA A 200 -21.07 17.08 -15.64
CA ALA A 200 -20.91 16.26 -16.85
C ALA A 200 -19.45 16.19 -17.31
N LYS A 201 -18.74 17.33 -17.26
CA LYS A 201 -17.31 17.40 -17.57
C LYS A 201 -16.44 16.59 -16.60
N LYS A 202 -16.81 16.55 -15.31
CA LYS A 202 -16.04 15.85 -14.26
C LYS A 202 -16.30 14.35 -14.25
N LEU A 203 -17.55 13.91 -14.34
CA LEU A 203 -17.92 12.48 -14.34
C LEU A 203 -17.36 11.74 -15.55
N PHE A 204 -17.52 12.28 -16.76
CA PHE A 204 -17.27 11.51 -17.99
C PHE A 204 -15.93 11.76 -18.67
N LYS A 205 -15.07 12.62 -18.08
CA LYS A 205 -13.71 12.96 -18.54
C LYS A 205 -13.58 12.96 -20.09
N THR A 206 -14.54 13.57 -20.79
CA THR A 206 -14.80 13.41 -22.25
C THR A 206 -13.63 13.80 -23.17
N ARG A 207 -12.55 14.35 -22.61
CA ARG A 207 -11.28 14.70 -23.29
C ARG A 207 -10.19 13.61 -23.23
N LYS A 208 -10.35 12.54 -22.45
CA LYS A 208 -9.36 11.44 -22.35
C LYS A 208 -9.33 10.59 -23.63
N SER A 209 -8.20 9.93 -23.91
CA SER A 209 -7.91 9.31 -25.22
C SER A 209 -8.94 8.28 -25.68
N GLY A 210 -9.57 7.52 -24.77
CA GLY A 210 -10.59 6.52 -25.12
C GLY A 210 -11.93 7.07 -25.63
N ALA A 211 -12.24 8.36 -25.40
CA ALA A 211 -13.50 9.00 -25.83
C ALA A 211 -13.34 9.91 -27.06
N ARG A 212 -12.18 9.83 -27.74
CA ARG A 212 -11.74 10.75 -28.80
C ARG A 212 -11.85 10.07 -30.17
N GLY A 213 -12.69 10.61 -31.05
CA GLY A 213 -12.79 10.15 -32.44
C GLY A 213 -11.77 10.83 -33.37
N ALA A 214 -11.76 10.45 -34.65
CA ALA A 214 -10.81 10.95 -35.65
C ALA A 214 -10.81 12.49 -35.81
N LEU A 215 -11.97 13.15 -35.66
CA LEU A 215 -12.10 14.61 -35.73
C LEU A 215 -11.64 15.31 -34.43
N GLY A 216 -11.41 14.56 -33.36
CA GLY A 216 -10.90 15.05 -32.08
C GLY A 216 -9.42 15.47 -32.12
N TYR A 217 -8.71 15.19 -33.21
CA TYR A 217 -7.32 15.63 -33.46
C TYR A 217 -7.22 16.99 -34.15
N VAL A 218 -8.33 17.51 -34.70
CA VAL A 218 -8.35 18.81 -35.39
C VAL A 218 -8.52 19.93 -34.35
N PRO A 219 -7.59 20.90 -34.26
CA PRO A 219 -7.72 22.07 -33.39
C PRO A 219 -9.00 22.88 -33.73
N LEU A 220 -9.60 23.57 -32.74
CA LEU A 220 -10.93 24.21 -32.79
C LEU A 220 -12.13 23.26 -32.94
N LEU A 221 -12.11 22.35 -33.92
CA LEU A 221 -13.22 21.41 -34.14
C LEU A 221 -13.40 20.47 -32.94
N SER A 222 -12.29 20.00 -32.37
CA SER A 222 -12.26 19.25 -31.12
C SER A 222 -12.92 20.01 -29.95
N THR A 223 -12.63 21.31 -29.79
CA THR A 223 -13.24 22.14 -28.74
C THR A 223 -14.75 22.23 -28.89
N LEU A 224 -15.25 22.42 -30.12
CA LEU A 224 -16.68 22.45 -30.42
C LEU A 224 -17.34 21.11 -30.08
N ILE A 225 -16.77 20.00 -30.55
CA ILE A 225 -17.28 18.64 -30.28
C ILE A 225 -17.34 18.39 -28.78
N TYR A 226 -16.27 18.68 -28.03
CA TYR A 226 -16.25 18.49 -26.58
C TYR A 226 -17.29 19.33 -25.86
N LYS A 227 -17.49 20.59 -26.27
CA LYS A 227 -18.49 21.46 -25.64
C LYS A 227 -19.92 21.00 -25.97
N THR A 228 -20.17 20.51 -27.18
CA THR A 228 -21.44 19.89 -27.56
C THR A 228 -21.70 18.62 -26.75
N LYS A 229 -20.71 17.75 -26.56
CA LYS A 229 -20.84 16.56 -25.70
C LYS A 229 -21.21 16.95 -24.26
N GLU A 230 -20.52 17.93 -23.68
CA GLU A 230 -20.81 18.45 -22.34
C GLU A 230 -22.26 18.94 -22.21
N TRP A 231 -22.76 19.65 -23.24
CA TRP A 231 -24.15 20.12 -23.32
C TRP A 231 -25.16 18.99 -23.40
N LEU A 232 -24.96 18.04 -24.30
CA LEU A 232 -25.88 16.90 -24.46
C LEU A 232 -25.91 16.04 -23.19
N THR A 233 -24.76 15.79 -22.57
CA THR A 233 -24.69 15.06 -21.30
C THR A 233 -25.36 15.82 -20.17
N ALA A 234 -25.19 17.14 -20.06
CA ALA A 234 -25.87 17.95 -19.05
C ALA A 234 -27.40 17.91 -19.21
N ILE A 235 -27.90 17.97 -20.45
CA ILE A 235 -29.34 17.82 -20.74
C ILE A 235 -29.81 16.42 -20.34
N LYS A 236 -29.05 15.36 -20.64
CA LYS A 236 -29.40 13.98 -20.28
C LYS A 236 -29.42 13.78 -18.76
N LEU A 237 -28.48 14.37 -18.01
CA LEU A 237 -28.49 14.33 -16.54
C LEU A 237 -29.76 14.98 -15.98
N GLU A 238 -30.10 16.18 -16.44
CA GLU A 238 -31.26 16.95 -15.97
C GLU A 238 -32.62 16.38 -16.37
N ARG A 239 -32.65 15.46 -17.34
CA ARG A 239 -33.85 14.69 -17.70
C ARG A 239 -34.06 13.47 -16.81
N ASN A 240 -33.00 12.92 -16.24
CA ASN A 240 -33.05 11.68 -15.47
C ASN A 240 -32.89 11.87 -13.96
N PHE A 241 -32.36 13.03 -13.53
CA PHE A 241 -32.09 13.35 -12.13
C PHE A 241 -32.72 14.66 -11.71
N THR A 242 -33.13 14.72 -10.45
CA THR A 242 -33.58 15.94 -9.79
C THR A 242 -32.42 16.90 -9.53
N LYS A 243 -32.74 18.17 -9.27
CA LYS A 243 -31.74 19.20 -8.94
C LYS A 243 -30.93 18.87 -7.68
N GLU A 244 -31.55 18.22 -6.71
CA GLU A 244 -30.92 17.81 -5.46
C GLU A 244 -29.95 16.66 -5.69
N GLU A 245 -30.32 15.67 -6.49
CA GLU A 245 -29.42 14.57 -6.90
C GLU A 245 -28.22 15.10 -7.69
N ILE A 246 -28.43 16.07 -8.60
CA ILE A 246 -27.35 16.71 -9.35
C ILE A 246 -26.38 17.44 -8.42
N LEU A 247 -26.88 18.19 -7.43
CA LEU A 247 -26.04 18.86 -6.44
C LEU A 247 -25.27 17.84 -5.58
N THR A 248 -25.92 16.77 -5.17
CA THR A 248 -25.30 15.69 -4.38
C THR A 248 -24.18 15.02 -5.17
N MET A 249 -24.43 14.65 -6.43
CA MET A 249 -23.42 14.12 -7.34
C MET A 249 -22.28 15.12 -7.56
N TYR A 250 -22.58 16.40 -7.75
CA TYR A 250 -21.58 17.46 -7.89
C TYR A 250 -20.67 17.51 -6.67
N PHE A 251 -21.24 17.65 -5.47
CA PHE A 251 -20.48 17.73 -4.23
C PHE A 251 -19.68 16.46 -3.95
N ASN A 252 -20.13 15.28 -4.36
CA ASN A 252 -19.36 14.03 -4.21
C ASN A 252 -18.26 13.85 -5.27
N THR A 253 -18.33 14.56 -6.41
CA THR A 253 -17.43 14.35 -7.54
C THR A 253 -16.28 15.35 -7.60
N VAL A 254 -16.53 16.61 -7.22
CA VAL A 254 -15.56 17.69 -7.48
C VAL A 254 -14.28 17.58 -6.65
N ASP A 255 -13.21 18.16 -7.18
CA ASP A 255 -11.87 18.19 -6.59
C ASP A 255 -11.73 19.43 -5.69
N TYR A 256 -11.23 19.23 -4.47
CA TYR A 256 -10.95 20.30 -3.51
C TYR A 256 -9.44 20.50 -3.29
N GLY A 257 -8.58 19.93 -4.13
CA GLY A 257 -7.12 20.00 -4.00
C GLY A 257 -6.57 19.08 -2.90
N ASN A 258 -5.24 19.03 -2.77
CA ASN A 258 -4.55 18.17 -1.78
C ASN A 258 -5.06 16.71 -1.76
N ASN A 259 -5.30 16.14 -2.95
CA ASN A 259 -5.83 14.79 -3.14
C ASN A 259 -7.20 14.51 -2.48
N THR A 260 -7.96 15.57 -2.21
CA THR A 260 -9.25 15.52 -1.52
C THR A 260 -10.37 15.70 -2.54
N TYR A 261 -11.21 14.68 -2.70
CA TYR A 261 -12.31 14.71 -3.65
C TYR A 261 -13.64 14.44 -2.94
N GLY A 262 -14.66 15.16 -3.35
CA GLY A 262 -15.94 15.11 -2.65
C GLY A 262 -15.96 15.97 -1.38
N ILE A 263 -17.13 16.50 -1.06
CA ILE A 263 -17.30 17.49 0.02
C ILE A 263 -17.03 16.89 1.40
N ASN A 264 -17.34 15.61 1.61
CA ASN A 264 -17.13 14.94 2.88
C ASN A 264 -15.66 14.89 3.27
N THR A 265 -14.84 14.38 2.35
CA THR A 265 -13.39 14.37 2.51
C THR A 265 -12.87 15.80 2.69
N ALA A 266 -13.38 16.78 1.93
CA ALA A 266 -12.94 18.18 2.04
C ALA A 266 -13.27 18.81 3.39
N ALA A 267 -14.50 18.66 3.89
CA ALA A 267 -14.93 19.18 5.17
C ALA A 267 -14.11 18.59 6.32
N LYS A 268 -13.87 17.27 6.28
CA LYS A 268 -13.04 16.57 7.27
C LYS A 268 -11.58 16.99 7.17
N SER A 269 -11.02 17.10 5.97
CA SER A 269 -9.59 17.38 5.79
C SER A 269 -9.19 18.83 5.98
N TYR A 270 -10.05 19.81 5.70
CA TYR A 270 -9.74 21.24 5.90
C TYR A 270 -10.21 21.77 7.25
N PHE A 271 -11.32 21.25 7.79
CA PHE A 271 -11.98 21.81 8.97
C PHE A 271 -12.27 20.79 10.08
N SER A 272 -11.97 19.49 9.88
CA SER A 272 -12.33 18.41 10.82
C SER A 272 -13.83 18.40 11.17
N LYS A 273 -14.69 18.68 10.17
CA LYS A 273 -16.14 18.79 10.30
C LYS A 273 -16.87 17.88 9.30
N SER A 274 -18.11 17.55 9.61
CA SER A 274 -19.04 16.93 8.67
C SER A 274 -19.63 17.99 7.70
N PRO A 275 -20.05 17.63 6.48
CA PRO A 275 -20.51 18.62 5.49
C PRO A 275 -21.77 19.41 5.88
N ASP A 276 -22.62 18.86 6.74
CA ASP A 276 -23.82 19.51 7.30
C ASP A 276 -23.50 20.56 8.36
N SER A 277 -22.37 20.42 9.06
CA SER A 277 -21.91 21.36 10.09
C SER A 277 -21.08 22.54 9.57
N LEU A 278 -20.87 22.62 8.24
CA LEU A 278 -20.16 23.73 7.61
C LEU A 278 -20.94 25.04 7.72
N ASN A 279 -20.28 26.05 8.30
CA ASN A 279 -20.80 27.41 8.37
C ASN A 279 -20.61 28.16 7.02
N ILE A 280 -21.05 29.41 6.96
CA ILE A 280 -21.05 30.22 5.73
C ILE A 280 -19.62 30.47 5.23
N GLN A 281 -18.68 30.85 6.11
CA GLN A 281 -17.31 31.16 5.72
C GLN A 281 -16.55 29.92 5.25
N GLU A 282 -16.74 28.75 5.88
CA GLU A 282 -16.14 27.48 5.48
C GLU A 282 -16.71 27.02 4.13
N SER A 283 -18.04 27.11 3.98
CA SER A 283 -18.74 26.83 2.72
C SER A 283 -18.21 27.71 1.58
N ALA A 284 -18.00 29.00 1.85
CA ALA A 284 -17.46 29.94 0.88
C ALA A 284 -16.01 29.64 0.49
N VAL A 285 -15.17 29.14 1.42
CA VAL A 285 -13.81 28.67 1.10
C VAL A 285 -13.88 27.46 0.15
N LEU A 286 -14.65 26.43 0.50
CA LEU A 286 -14.74 25.19 -0.28
C LEU A 286 -15.35 25.41 -1.68
N VAL A 287 -16.36 26.28 -1.81
CA VAL A 287 -16.90 26.68 -3.11
C VAL A 287 -15.90 27.56 -3.88
N GLY A 288 -15.25 28.51 -3.21
CA GLY A 288 -14.25 29.38 -3.82
C GLY A 288 -13.09 28.61 -4.48
N LEU A 289 -12.71 27.49 -3.85
CA LEU A 289 -11.66 26.57 -4.28
C LEU A 289 -11.95 25.91 -5.64
N GLN A 290 -13.22 25.71 -5.99
CA GLN A 290 -13.64 25.04 -7.23
C GLN A 290 -13.21 25.78 -8.50
N LYS A 291 -13.03 27.09 -8.42
CA LYS A 291 -12.54 27.89 -9.56
C LYS A 291 -11.10 27.51 -9.95
N ALA A 292 -10.23 27.24 -8.97
CA ALA A 292 -8.85 26.82 -9.19
C ALA A 292 -8.26 26.26 -7.88
N THR A 293 -8.22 24.94 -7.74
CA THR A 293 -7.86 24.21 -6.51
C THR A 293 -6.44 24.47 -6.01
N THR A 294 -5.50 24.83 -6.91
CA THR A 294 -4.11 25.19 -6.54
C THR A 294 -3.99 26.67 -6.16
N THR A 295 -4.56 27.57 -6.97
CA THR A 295 -4.40 29.02 -6.81
C THR A 295 -5.09 29.55 -5.56
N TYR A 296 -6.29 29.02 -5.27
CA TYR A 296 -7.11 29.43 -4.13
C TYR A 296 -7.01 28.46 -2.95
N ASN A 297 -6.00 27.58 -2.93
CA ASN A 297 -5.78 26.65 -1.84
C ASN A 297 -5.52 27.40 -0.52
N PRO A 298 -6.29 27.16 0.56
CA PRO A 298 -6.15 27.93 1.79
C PRO A 298 -4.86 27.61 2.57
N ILE A 299 -4.21 26.46 2.30
CA ILE A 299 -2.93 26.09 2.92
C ILE A 299 -1.76 26.68 2.13
N ARG A 300 -1.77 26.52 0.81
CA ARG A 300 -0.65 26.99 -0.04
C ARG A 300 -0.69 28.49 -0.30
N ASN A 301 -1.88 29.07 -0.44
CA ASN A 301 -2.10 30.47 -0.81
C ASN A 301 -3.18 31.14 0.07
N PRO A 302 -2.96 31.33 1.38
CA PRO A 302 -3.99 31.81 2.31
C PRO A 302 -4.62 33.16 1.91
N LYS A 303 -3.80 34.12 1.44
CA LYS A 303 -4.28 35.45 1.04
C LYS A 303 -5.24 35.40 -0.15
N LYS A 304 -4.87 34.67 -1.22
CA LYS A 304 -5.73 34.50 -2.40
C LYS A 304 -7.01 33.72 -2.06
N SER A 305 -6.91 32.75 -1.15
CA SER A 305 -8.08 32.01 -0.66
C SER A 305 -9.04 32.93 0.09
N LEU A 306 -8.54 33.84 0.94
CA LEU A 306 -9.34 34.82 1.67
C LEU A 306 -10.09 35.76 0.73
N GLU A 307 -9.39 36.31 -0.26
CA GLU A 307 -9.99 37.15 -1.31
C GLU A 307 -11.10 36.40 -2.05
N ARG A 308 -10.84 35.15 -2.45
CA ARG A 308 -11.81 34.35 -3.19
C ARG A 308 -13.02 33.97 -2.35
N ARG A 309 -12.84 33.63 -1.08
CA ARG A 309 -13.93 33.39 -0.12
C ARG A 309 -14.83 34.62 -0.02
N ASN A 310 -14.25 35.81 0.11
CA ASN A 310 -15.02 37.05 0.22
C ASN A 310 -15.77 37.39 -1.07
N VAL A 311 -15.24 37.01 -2.25
CA VAL A 311 -16.00 37.08 -3.51
C VAL A 311 -17.24 36.19 -3.47
N VAL A 312 -17.15 34.97 -2.93
CA VAL A 312 -18.32 34.07 -2.77
C VAL A 312 -19.34 34.68 -1.82
N ILE A 313 -18.91 35.21 -0.67
CA ILE A 313 -19.78 35.88 0.30
C ILE A 313 -20.48 37.10 -0.33
N SER A 314 -19.76 37.90 -1.12
CA SER A 314 -20.33 39.03 -1.86
C SER A 314 -21.38 38.60 -2.88
N GLN A 315 -21.18 37.49 -3.60
CA GLN A 315 -22.22 36.94 -4.49
C GLN A 315 -23.44 36.47 -3.71
N MET A 316 -23.24 35.83 -2.55
CA MET A 316 -24.34 35.42 -1.68
C MET A 316 -25.16 36.63 -1.19
N GLN A 317 -24.50 37.73 -0.84
CA GLN A 317 -25.16 38.98 -0.48
C GLN A 317 -25.92 39.60 -1.66
N LYS A 318 -25.29 39.68 -2.83
CA LYS A 318 -25.89 40.26 -4.06
C LYS A 318 -27.22 39.61 -4.44
N TYR A 319 -27.35 38.30 -4.25
CA TYR A 319 -28.55 37.54 -4.58
C TYR A 319 -29.48 37.29 -3.37
N GLY A 320 -29.25 37.98 -2.25
CA GLY A 320 -30.16 37.99 -1.09
C GLY A 320 -30.07 36.78 -0.17
N TYR A 321 -29.03 35.94 -0.27
CA TYR A 321 -28.80 34.85 0.67
C TYR A 321 -28.22 35.33 2.01
N LEU A 322 -27.60 36.51 2.03
CA LEU A 322 -27.04 37.15 3.23
C LEU A 322 -27.45 38.63 3.26
N THR A 323 -27.70 39.16 4.45
CA THR A 323 -27.81 40.61 4.65
C THR A 323 -26.44 41.28 4.52
N ILE A 324 -26.42 42.58 4.21
CA ILE A 324 -25.17 43.37 4.14
C ILE A 324 -24.36 43.24 5.44
N LYS A 325 -25.02 43.43 6.60
CA LYS A 325 -24.39 43.29 7.91
C LYS A 325 -23.76 41.91 8.13
N GLN A 326 -24.45 40.83 7.74
CA GLN A 326 -23.88 39.47 7.85
C GLN A 326 -22.68 39.29 6.92
N ALA A 327 -22.79 39.75 5.68
CA ALA A 327 -21.71 39.62 4.70
C ALA A 327 -20.44 40.37 5.14
N ASP A 328 -20.59 41.59 5.66
CA ASP A 328 -19.48 42.41 6.15
C ASP A 328 -18.81 41.76 7.37
N SER A 329 -19.61 41.33 8.36
CA SER A 329 -19.09 40.66 9.56
C SER A 329 -18.36 39.36 9.24
N ILE A 330 -18.91 38.51 8.37
CA ILE A 330 -18.31 37.22 8.02
C ILE A 330 -17.05 37.42 7.16
N SER A 331 -17.05 38.41 6.26
CA SER A 331 -15.90 38.70 5.38
C SER A 331 -14.68 39.18 6.15
N ALA A 332 -14.87 39.77 7.34
CA ALA A 332 -13.81 40.22 8.23
C ALA A 332 -13.14 39.08 9.02
N LEU A 333 -13.78 37.91 9.13
CA LEU A 333 -13.22 36.77 9.87
C LEU A 333 -11.99 36.18 9.15
N PRO A 334 -10.96 35.70 9.87
CA PRO A 334 -9.87 34.94 9.26
C PRO A 334 -10.34 33.59 8.72
N ILE A 335 -9.51 32.91 7.93
CA ILE A 335 -9.72 31.49 7.59
C ILE A 335 -9.05 30.67 8.69
N GLU A 336 -9.84 29.93 9.45
CA GLU A 336 -9.36 28.97 10.44
C GLU A 336 -9.40 27.57 9.83
N LEU A 337 -8.24 26.90 9.79
CA LEU A 337 -8.13 25.53 9.28
C LEU A 337 -7.81 24.58 10.43
N ASN A 338 -8.45 23.41 10.41
CA ASN A 338 -8.10 22.28 11.26
C ASN A 338 -7.79 21.08 10.35
N THR A 339 -6.56 21.06 9.84
CA THR A 339 -6.21 20.18 8.72
C THR A 339 -5.84 18.78 9.18
N LYS A 340 -6.55 17.76 8.66
CA LYS A 340 -6.20 16.35 8.83
C LYS A 340 -6.34 15.60 7.51
N PHE A 341 -5.23 15.44 6.80
CA PHE A 341 -5.19 14.68 5.55
C PHE A 341 -4.82 13.23 5.86
N GLU A 342 -5.77 12.32 5.66
CA GLU A 342 -5.52 10.88 5.84
C GLU A 342 -4.68 10.36 4.67
N THR A 343 -3.54 9.74 4.96
CA THR A 343 -2.76 8.97 3.99
C THR A 343 -3.07 7.47 4.11
N PRO A 344 -2.90 6.68 3.04
CA PRO A 344 -3.07 5.22 3.11
C PRO A 344 -2.16 4.53 4.14
N TYR A 345 -1.08 5.21 4.56
CA TYR A 345 -0.07 4.70 5.50
C TYR A 345 -0.16 5.39 6.87
N ASP A 346 -1.27 6.06 7.17
CA ASP A 346 -1.52 6.53 8.53
C ASP A 346 -1.94 5.35 9.42
N GLY A 347 -1.53 5.37 10.70
CA GLY A 347 -1.85 4.34 11.69
C GLY A 347 -0.88 3.14 11.70
N ASN A 348 -1.28 2.10 12.42
CA ASN A 348 -0.46 0.91 12.70
C ASN A 348 -0.43 -0.06 11.50
N ALA A 349 0.39 -1.10 11.58
CA ALA A 349 0.47 -2.21 10.61
C ALA A 349 0.90 -1.81 9.19
N ASN A 350 1.64 -0.72 9.02
CA ASN A 350 1.97 -0.20 7.69
C ASN A 350 2.72 -1.19 6.79
N TYR A 351 3.65 -1.97 7.33
CA TYR A 351 4.35 -3.01 6.56
C TYR A 351 3.38 -4.09 6.07
N PHE A 352 2.47 -4.53 6.92
CA PHE A 352 1.43 -5.51 6.57
C PHE A 352 0.47 -4.95 5.52
N LYS A 353 0.03 -3.70 5.66
CA LYS A 353 -0.81 -3.03 4.65
C LYS A 353 -0.16 -3.02 3.27
N ASN A 354 1.16 -2.84 3.17
CA ASN A 354 1.85 -2.95 1.88
C ASN A 354 1.81 -4.38 1.32
N ALA A 355 2.05 -5.39 2.15
CA ALA A 355 1.94 -6.78 1.73
C ALA A 355 0.52 -7.13 1.23
N VAL A 356 -0.52 -6.62 1.91
CA VAL A 356 -1.92 -6.77 1.48
C VAL A 356 -2.17 -6.02 0.17
N VAL A 357 -1.68 -4.80 0.02
CA VAL A 357 -1.82 -4.02 -1.23
C VAL A 357 -1.18 -4.75 -2.40
N ASP A 358 0.03 -5.27 -2.25
CA ASP A 358 0.71 -6.01 -3.31
C ASP A 358 -0.06 -7.29 -3.68
N PHE A 359 -0.63 -7.98 -2.68
CA PHE A 359 -1.49 -9.14 -2.88
C PHE A 359 -2.78 -8.79 -3.63
N VAL A 360 -3.54 -7.80 -3.15
CA VAL A 360 -4.84 -7.41 -3.72
C VAL A 360 -4.69 -6.78 -5.09
N LYS A 361 -3.59 -6.06 -5.36
CA LYS A 361 -3.29 -5.57 -6.73
C LYS A 361 -3.10 -6.71 -7.70
N LYS A 362 -2.27 -7.70 -7.35
CA LYS A 362 -2.03 -8.86 -8.19
C LYS A 362 -3.33 -9.62 -8.44
N TRP A 363 -4.08 -9.90 -7.39
CA TRP A 363 -5.40 -10.55 -7.49
C TRP A 363 -6.38 -9.72 -8.34
N GLY A 364 -6.40 -8.41 -8.17
CA GLY A 364 -7.28 -7.49 -8.90
C GLY A 364 -6.95 -7.44 -10.39
N ASP A 365 -5.66 -7.40 -10.76
CA ASP A 365 -5.20 -7.45 -12.15
C ASP A 365 -5.62 -8.77 -12.83
N GLU A 366 -5.66 -9.87 -12.09
CA GLU A 366 -6.09 -11.20 -12.57
C GLU A 366 -7.62 -11.34 -12.67
N ASN A 367 -8.37 -10.63 -11.81
CA ASN A 367 -9.84 -10.79 -11.67
C ASN A 367 -10.66 -9.59 -12.18
N GLY A 368 -10.01 -8.56 -12.74
CA GLY A 368 -10.68 -7.39 -13.31
C GLY A 368 -11.15 -6.36 -12.29
N TYR A 369 -10.50 -6.27 -11.13
CA TYR A 369 -10.79 -5.29 -10.07
C TYR A 369 -9.60 -4.35 -9.85
N ASP A 370 -9.87 -3.06 -9.70
CA ASP A 370 -8.88 -2.03 -9.35
C ASP A 370 -9.03 -1.60 -7.89
N LEU A 371 -8.02 -1.96 -7.09
CA LEU A 371 -7.89 -1.59 -5.68
C LEU A 371 -8.15 -0.09 -5.41
N TYR A 372 -7.81 0.79 -6.34
CA TYR A 372 -7.86 2.23 -6.12
C TYR A 372 -9.16 2.90 -6.58
N THR A 373 -10.04 2.18 -7.27
CA THR A 373 -11.25 2.78 -7.88
C THR A 373 -12.53 2.02 -7.61
N ASP A 374 -12.49 0.72 -7.30
CA ASP A 374 -13.71 -0.11 -7.18
C ASP A 374 -14.33 -0.15 -5.78
N GLY A 375 -13.72 0.48 -4.77
CA GLY A 375 -14.31 0.58 -3.42
C GLY A 375 -14.46 -0.75 -2.69
N LEU A 376 -13.45 -1.60 -2.80
CA LEU A 376 -13.42 -2.93 -2.18
C LEU A 376 -13.31 -2.84 -0.65
N LYS A 377 -13.96 -3.75 0.07
CA LYS A 377 -13.71 -3.98 1.50
C LYS A 377 -12.86 -5.24 1.65
N ILE A 378 -11.66 -5.08 2.19
CA ILE A 378 -10.65 -6.13 2.29
C ILE A 378 -10.52 -6.52 3.76
N TYR A 379 -10.87 -7.76 4.09
CA TYR A 379 -10.77 -8.31 5.43
C TYR A 379 -9.48 -9.10 5.57
N THR A 380 -8.69 -8.77 6.58
CA THR A 380 -7.35 -9.34 6.79
C THR A 380 -7.29 -10.22 8.03
N THR A 381 -6.14 -10.85 8.24
CA THR A 381 -5.95 -11.81 9.33
C THR A 381 -5.42 -11.22 10.63
N ILE A 382 -4.84 -10.01 10.59
CA ILE A 382 -4.22 -9.41 11.78
C ILE A 382 -5.26 -9.00 12.79
N ASP A 383 -4.95 -9.15 14.08
CA ASP A 383 -5.75 -8.61 15.17
C ASP A 383 -5.17 -7.25 15.56
N SER A 384 -6.01 -6.21 15.60
CA SER A 384 -5.54 -4.83 15.81
C SER A 384 -4.82 -4.65 17.16
N ARG A 385 -5.25 -5.36 18.20
CA ARG A 385 -4.70 -5.29 19.55
C ARG A 385 -3.39 -6.06 19.64
N MET A 386 -3.32 -7.25 19.05
CA MET A 386 -2.06 -7.99 18.95
C MET A 386 -1.01 -7.20 18.16
N GLN A 387 -1.43 -6.54 17.07
CA GLN A 387 -0.54 -5.69 16.29
C GLN A 387 -0.01 -4.50 17.10
N GLU A 388 -0.85 -3.84 17.88
CA GLU A 388 -0.43 -2.75 18.77
C GLU A 388 0.61 -3.23 19.80
N HIS A 389 0.30 -4.32 20.52
CA HIS A 389 1.24 -4.92 21.49
C HIS A 389 2.57 -5.34 20.85
N ALA A 390 2.53 -5.80 19.59
CA ALA A 390 3.70 -6.17 18.82
C ALA A 390 4.60 -4.96 18.50
N GLU A 391 4.01 -3.86 18.03
CA GLU A 391 4.73 -2.61 17.75
C GLU A 391 5.29 -1.97 19.02
N GLU A 392 4.55 -2.01 20.13
CA GLU A 392 5.02 -1.56 21.43
C GLU A 392 6.21 -2.38 21.94
N ALA A 393 6.09 -3.72 21.92
CA ALA A 393 7.15 -4.62 22.35
C ALA A 393 8.43 -4.41 21.53
N MET A 394 8.30 -4.29 20.21
CA MET A 394 9.39 -3.98 19.30
C MET A 394 10.07 -2.67 19.69
N THR A 395 9.28 -1.59 19.77
CA THR A 395 9.78 -0.23 20.06
C THR A 395 10.53 -0.17 21.39
N GLN A 396 9.93 -0.73 22.45
CA GLN A 396 10.51 -0.70 23.79
C GLN A 396 11.82 -1.48 23.86
N LYS A 397 11.87 -2.69 23.31
CA LYS A 397 13.06 -3.55 23.39
C LYS A 397 14.17 -3.09 22.45
N MET A 398 13.83 -2.58 21.27
CA MET A 398 14.82 -2.02 20.35
C MET A 398 15.46 -0.74 20.90
N LYS A 399 14.71 0.12 21.62
CA LYS A 399 15.31 1.27 22.32
C LYS A 399 16.32 0.86 23.40
N GLN A 400 16.03 -0.21 24.15
CA GLN A 400 16.96 -0.76 25.13
C GLN A 400 18.21 -1.32 24.45
N LEU A 401 18.01 -2.13 23.41
CA LEU A 401 19.09 -2.79 22.69
C LEU A 401 19.98 -1.80 21.92
N GLN A 402 19.40 -0.76 21.34
CA GLN A 402 20.13 0.30 20.63
C GLN A 402 21.10 1.04 21.57
N ARG A 403 20.74 1.24 22.85
CA ARG A 403 21.67 1.80 23.85
C ARG A 403 22.86 0.88 24.08
N VAL A 404 22.60 -0.41 24.33
CA VAL A 404 23.67 -1.42 24.49
C VAL A 404 24.56 -1.48 23.24
N PHE A 405 23.96 -1.35 22.06
CA PHE A 405 24.68 -1.31 20.80
C PHE A 405 25.59 -0.09 20.69
N GLU A 406 25.10 1.12 20.98
CA GLU A 406 25.91 2.34 20.97
C GLU A 406 26.99 2.33 22.06
N ASP A 407 26.66 1.86 23.27
CA ASP A 407 27.55 1.90 24.43
C ASP A 407 28.80 1.04 24.22
N HIS A 408 28.66 -0.17 23.69
CA HIS A 408 29.82 -1.02 23.47
C HIS A 408 30.70 -0.49 22.32
N TRP A 409 30.12 -0.01 21.23
CA TRP A 409 30.91 0.59 20.13
C TRP A 409 31.55 1.93 20.53
N GLY A 410 30.91 2.71 21.39
CA GLY A 410 31.40 3.99 21.88
C GLY A 410 31.74 4.95 20.73
N LYS A 411 33.02 5.30 20.61
CA LYS A 411 33.52 6.20 19.54
C LYS A 411 33.94 5.46 18.26
N GLN A 412 33.96 4.13 18.28
CA GLN A 412 34.34 3.33 17.12
C GLN A 412 33.16 3.17 16.16
N ASN A 413 33.47 2.89 14.90
CA ASN A 413 32.48 2.67 13.87
C ASN A 413 32.01 1.21 13.86
N PRO A 414 30.70 0.94 13.76
CA PRO A 414 30.18 -0.42 13.90
C PRO A 414 30.31 -1.28 12.63
N TRP A 415 30.80 -0.74 11.51
CA TRP A 415 30.97 -1.48 10.25
C TRP A 415 32.36 -2.12 10.16
N VAL A 416 32.47 -3.38 10.59
CA VAL A 416 33.73 -4.12 10.59
C VAL A 416 33.69 -5.34 9.67
N ASP A 417 34.86 -5.79 9.24
CA ASP A 417 35.04 -7.05 8.55
C ASP A 417 35.02 -8.25 9.50
N GLU A 418 35.19 -9.46 8.97
CA GLU A 418 35.17 -10.71 9.76
C GLU A 418 36.31 -10.81 10.79
N ASN A 419 37.35 -10.00 10.66
CA ASN A 419 38.47 -9.92 11.60
C ASN A 419 38.26 -8.80 12.64
N GLY A 420 37.11 -8.12 12.63
CA GLY A 420 36.80 -7.01 13.53
C GLY A 420 37.50 -5.71 13.15
N LYS A 421 38.05 -5.59 11.94
CA LYS A 421 38.68 -4.35 11.47
C LYS A 421 37.67 -3.46 10.75
N GLU A 422 37.73 -2.16 11.00
CA GLU A 422 36.86 -1.19 10.31
C GLU A 422 37.01 -1.27 8.79
N ILE A 423 35.87 -1.33 8.08
CA ILE A 423 35.83 -1.32 6.63
C ILE A 423 36.12 0.10 6.12
N PRO A 424 37.22 0.30 5.35
CA PRO A 424 37.56 1.61 4.82
C PRO A 424 36.50 2.10 3.82
N ASP A 425 36.24 3.41 3.82
CA ASP A 425 35.31 4.08 2.90
C ASP A 425 33.88 3.51 2.90
N PHE A 426 33.45 2.85 3.99
CA PHE A 426 32.14 2.22 4.08
C PHE A 426 31.00 3.17 3.70
N LEU A 427 30.91 4.34 4.34
CA LEU A 427 29.86 5.32 4.06
C LEU A 427 29.94 5.87 2.62
N ALA A 428 31.15 6.08 2.10
CA ALA A 428 31.36 6.54 0.72
C ALA A 428 30.92 5.50 -0.33
N ASN A 429 30.95 4.22 0.02
CA ASN A 429 30.46 3.14 -0.84
C ASN A 429 28.96 2.92 -0.69
N VAL A 430 28.43 3.01 0.53
CA VAL A 430 26.99 2.92 0.81
C VAL A 430 26.23 4.05 0.13
N VAL A 431 26.71 5.29 0.20
CA VAL A 431 25.99 6.45 -0.34
C VAL A 431 25.69 6.31 -1.83
N LYS A 432 26.57 5.62 -2.60
CA LYS A 432 26.39 5.34 -4.03
C LYS A 432 25.11 4.56 -4.34
N ARG A 433 24.61 3.76 -3.39
CA ARG A 433 23.37 2.98 -3.53
C ARG A 433 22.11 3.84 -3.36
N THR A 434 22.23 5.01 -2.73
CA THR A 434 21.09 5.88 -2.38
C THR A 434 20.54 6.64 -3.60
N SER A 435 19.23 6.90 -3.60
CA SER A 435 18.57 7.70 -4.64
C SER A 435 19.13 9.13 -4.71
N ARG A 436 19.54 9.70 -3.57
CA ARG A 436 20.15 11.02 -3.49
C ARG A 436 21.45 11.07 -4.30
N TYR A 437 22.36 10.13 -4.09
CA TYR A 437 23.59 10.02 -4.88
C TYR A 437 23.27 9.84 -6.36
N LYS A 438 22.42 8.87 -6.71
CA LYS A 438 22.04 8.61 -8.12
C LYS A 438 21.48 9.86 -8.81
N SER A 439 20.65 10.65 -8.12
CA SER A 439 20.09 11.90 -8.65
C SER A 439 21.15 12.99 -8.87
N LEU A 440 22.12 13.11 -7.95
CA LEU A 440 23.20 14.08 -8.06
C LEU A 440 24.21 13.67 -9.13
N ALA A 441 24.56 12.39 -9.19
CA ALA A 441 25.44 11.83 -10.22
C ALA A 441 24.84 12.01 -11.63
N ALA A 442 23.53 11.81 -11.80
CA ALA A 442 22.84 12.09 -13.05
C ALA A 442 22.84 13.58 -13.42
N LYS A 443 22.80 14.48 -12.42
CA LYS A 443 22.85 15.93 -12.63
C LYS A 443 24.27 16.44 -12.92
N PHE A 444 25.29 15.77 -12.38
CA PHE A 444 26.70 16.15 -12.48
C PHE A 444 27.57 15.00 -13.01
N PRO A 445 27.33 14.50 -14.25
CA PRO A 445 27.93 13.27 -14.75
C PRO A 445 29.47 13.30 -14.90
N SER A 446 30.07 14.48 -15.08
CA SER A 446 31.52 14.67 -15.24
C SER A 446 32.16 15.43 -14.09
N SER A 447 31.46 15.59 -12.96
CA SER A 447 31.92 16.43 -11.84
C SER A 447 31.68 15.75 -10.49
N PRO A 448 32.48 14.72 -10.15
CA PRO A 448 32.33 13.98 -8.90
C PRO A 448 32.47 14.87 -7.66
N ASP A 449 33.29 15.92 -7.73
CA ASP A 449 33.48 16.88 -6.64
C ASP A 449 32.20 17.66 -6.32
N SER A 450 31.39 17.96 -7.34
CA SER A 450 30.09 18.61 -7.14
C SER A 450 29.10 17.68 -6.43
N VAL A 451 29.11 16.39 -6.78
CA VAL A 451 28.28 15.38 -6.09
C VAL A 451 28.68 15.32 -4.62
N LEU A 452 29.97 15.21 -4.32
CA LEU A 452 30.48 15.15 -2.96
C LEU A 452 30.17 16.43 -2.17
N PHE A 453 30.30 17.60 -2.79
CA PHE A 453 29.94 18.88 -2.20
C PHE A 453 28.46 18.91 -1.77
N TYR A 454 27.53 18.53 -2.65
CA TYR A 454 26.10 18.53 -2.32
C TYR A 454 25.68 17.44 -1.33
N LEU A 455 26.43 16.35 -1.23
CA LEU A 455 26.21 15.32 -0.20
C LEU A 455 26.65 15.80 1.19
N ASN A 456 27.72 16.58 1.26
CA ASN A 456 28.25 17.15 2.50
C ASN A 456 27.65 18.52 2.85
N LYS A 457 26.89 19.13 1.95
CA LYS A 457 26.19 20.38 2.23
C LYS A 457 25.14 20.16 3.32
N LYS A 458 25.26 20.89 4.43
CA LYS A 458 24.31 20.85 5.53
C LYS A 458 23.02 21.58 5.20
N ASP A 459 21.91 21.00 5.65
CA ASP A 459 20.58 21.58 5.58
C ASP A 459 19.74 21.14 6.79
N THR A 460 18.64 21.83 7.03
CA THR A 460 17.67 21.41 8.04
C THR A 460 16.87 20.23 7.50
N MET A 461 16.97 19.09 8.17
CA MET A 461 16.26 17.86 7.82
C MET A 461 15.50 17.30 9.02
N THR A 462 14.40 16.60 8.71
CA THR A 462 13.64 15.82 9.68
C THR A 462 14.11 14.37 9.60
N VAL A 463 14.52 13.80 10.72
CA VAL A 463 15.05 12.44 10.82
C VAL A 463 14.35 11.70 11.96
N TYR A 464 14.37 10.37 11.90
CA TYR A 464 13.90 9.53 12.99
C TYR A 464 14.76 9.73 14.24
N ASP A 465 14.13 9.88 15.40
CA ASP A 465 14.78 9.83 16.70
C ASP A 465 14.49 8.48 17.36
N TRP A 466 15.44 7.55 17.25
CA TRP A 466 15.29 6.23 17.88
C TRP A 466 15.12 6.30 19.40
N LYS A 467 15.59 7.37 20.06
CA LYS A 467 15.52 7.51 21.53
C LYS A 467 14.11 7.80 21.98
N ASN A 468 13.35 8.59 21.23
CA ASN A 468 11.99 8.98 21.57
C ASN A 468 10.94 8.29 20.68
N SER A 469 11.39 7.52 19.69
CA SER A 469 10.54 6.86 18.70
C SER A 469 9.63 7.88 18.00
N SER A 470 10.21 9.02 17.64
CA SER A 470 9.52 10.19 17.09
C SER A 470 10.37 10.87 16.03
N GLU A 471 9.90 12.00 15.50
CA GLU A 471 10.69 12.82 14.58
C GLU A 471 11.57 13.83 15.33
N MET A 472 12.75 14.12 14.79
CA MET A 472 13.59 15.24 15.25
C MET A 472 14.12 16.05 14.08
N LYS A 473 14.24 17.37 14.28
CA LYS A 473 14.91 18.26 13.32
C LYS A 473 16.40 18.35 13.64
N ARG A 474 17.24 18.23 12.62
CA ARG A 474 18.70 18.31 12.70
C ARG A 474 19.26 19.14 11.55
N TYR A 475 20.35 19.85 11.82
CA TYR A 475 21.11 20.58 10.82
C TYR A 475 22.30 19.74 10.37
N TRP A 476 22.06 18.87 9.38
CA TRP A 476 22.94 17.77 8.98
C TRP A 476 23.13 17.75 7.46
N SER A 477 24.20 17.10 7.02
CA SER A 477 24.41 16.76 5.61
C SER A 477 23.77 15.41 5.25
N SER A 478 23.73 15.07 3.95
CA SER A 478 23.26 13.73 3.54
C SER A 478 24.18 12.63 4.08
N MET A 479 25.48 12.92 4.26
CA MET A 479 26.45 11.99 4.83
C MET A 479 26.24 11.80 6.34
N ASP A 480 25.99 12.88 7.09
CA ASP A 480 25.71 12.80 8.53
C ASP A 480 24.44 11.98 8.80
N SER A 481 23.40 12.19 7.99
CA SER A 481 22.17 11.40 8.08
C SER A 481 22.39 9.93 7.73
N LEU A 482 23.21 9.64 6.72
CA LEU A 482 23.52 8.26 6.34
C LEU A 482 24.28 7.54 7.45
N ASP A 483 25.29 8.18 8.05
CA ASP A 483 26.03 7.67 9.20
C ASP A 483 25.07 7.32 10.35
N TYR A 484 24.21 8.28 10.74
CA TYR A 484 23.20 8.07 11.78
C TYR A 484 22.32 6.84 11.50
N TYR A 485 21.74 6.74 10.30
CA TYR A 485 20.84 5.64 9.97
C TYR A 485 21.53 4.28 9.85
N LYS A 486 22.83 4.24 9.54
CA LYS A 486 23.59 2.98 9.53
C LYS A 486 23.88 2.47 10.93
N ARG A 487 23.93 3.35 11.93
CA ARG A 487 24.09 2.95 13.34
C ARG A 487 22.81 2.46 13.99
N VAL A 488 21.65 2.73 13.40
CA VAL A 488 20.35 2.28 13.90
C VAL A 488 20.12 0.83 13.50
N LEU A 489 19.95 -0.04 14.50
CA LEU A 489 19.61 -1.44 14.31
C LEU A 489 18.24 -1.62 13.64
N ARG A 490 18.11 -2.74 12.93
CA ARG A 490 16.89 -3.21 12.28
C ARG A 490 16.31 -4.38 13.05
N ALA A 491 15.01 -4.56 12.92
CA ALA A 491 14.32 -5.71 13.49
C ALA A 491 13.05 -6.03 12.71
N GLY A 492 12.55 -7.25 12.88
CA GLY A 492 11.27 -7.71 12.35
C GLY A 492 10.64 -8.71 13.30
N MET A 493 9.31 -8.77 13.32
CA MET A 493 8.55 -9.76 14.08
C MET A 493 7.29 -10.19 13.31
N MET A 494 6.96 -11.47 13.39
CA MET A 494 5.72 -12.02 12.85
C MET A 494 5.14 -13.04 13.84
N ALA A 495 3.83 -12.98 14.06
CA ALA A 495 3.07 -13.95 14.84
C ALA A 495 1.96 -14.54 13.98
N MET A 496 1.80 -15.86 14.04
CA MET A 496 0.85 -16.62 13.24
C MET A 496 0.14 -17.67 14.09
N ASP A 497 -1.16 -17.84 13.85
CA ASP A 497 -1.90 -19.02 14.30
C ASP A 497 -1.51 -20.21 13.41
N PRO A 498 -0.91 -21.27 13.99
CA PRO A 498 -0.40 -22.39 13.22
C PRO A 498 -1.50 -23.28 12.61
N HIS A 499 -2.71 -23.28 13.19
CA HIS A 499 -3.81 -24.13 12.75
C HIS A 499 -4.56 -23.51 11.57
N THR A 500 -4.69 -22.19 11.57
CA THR A 500 -5.47 -21.45 10.56
C THR A 500 -4.61 -20.74 9.51
N GLY A 501 -3.30 -20.63 9.71
CA GLY A 501 -2.41 -19.85 8.83
C GLY A 501 -2.66 -18.33 8.92
N GLN A 502 -3.52 -17.89 9.84
CA GLN A 502 -3.83 -16.48 10.00
C GLN A 502 -2.69 -15.77 10.69
N ILE A 503 -2.16 -14.75 10.02
CA ILE A 503 -1.13 -13.87 10.56
C ILE A 503 -1.79 -12.93 11.54
N LYS A 504 -1.43 -13.00 12.82
CA LYS A 504 -2.05 -12.21 13.90
C LYS A 504 -1.33 -10.89 14.17
N ALA A 505 -0.02 -10.83 13.94
CA ALA A 505 0.77 -9.61 14.04
C ALA A 505 1.96 -9.62 13.06
N TRP A 506 2.33 -8.44 12.57
CA TRP A 506 3.39 -8.23 11.57
C TRP A 506 4.08 -6.88 11.77
N VAL A 507 5.35 -6.91 12.16
CA VAL A 507 6.19 -5.72 12.34
C VAL A 507 7.41 -5.85 11.45
N GLY A 508 7.46 -5.05 10.37
CA GLY A 508 8.54 -5.07 9.39
C GLY A 508 9.76 -4.20 9.72
N GLY A 509 9.67 -3.37 10.77
CA GLY A 509 10.72 -2.45 11.17
C GLY A 509 10.27 -1.49 12.28
N LEU A 510 11.18 -0.58 12.69
CA LEU A 510 10.94 0.34 13.82
C LEU A 510 9.91 1.44 13.51
N ASP A 511 9.99 2.00 12.31
CA ASP A 511 9.09 3.08 11.86
C ASP A 511 9.00 3.05 10.34
N TYR A 512 7.79 2.93 9.82
CA TYR A 512 7.55 2.77 8.39
C TYR A 512 7.86 4.02 7.55
N ASN A 513 7.70 5.22 8.13
CA ASN A 513 7.95 6.48 7.41
C ASN A 513 9.44 6.65 7.10
N TYR A 514 10.30 6.14 7.99
CA TYR A 514 11.76 6.23 7.88
C TYR A 514 12.41 4.96 7.32
N PHE A 515 11.83 3.79 7.59
CA PHE A 515 12.37 2.49 7.20
C PHE A 515 11.33 1.69 6.40
N LYS A 516 11.34 1.82 5.08
CA LYS A 516 10.33 1.17 4.23
C LYS A 516 10.60 -0.31 3.94
N TYR A 517 11.81 -0.79 4.23
CA TYR A 517 12.21 -2.16 3.96
C TYR A 517 11.55 -3.10 4.97
N ASP A 518 10.76 -4.06 4.49
CA ASP A 518 10.05 -5.01 5.34
C ASP A 518 10.95 -6.19 5.73
N ALA A 519 11.33 -6.27 7.01
CA ALA A 519 12.16 -7.35 7.52
C ALA A 519 11.46 -8.72 7.58
N VAL A 520 10.13 -8.79 7.42
CA VAL A 520 9.38 -10.05 7.54
C VAL A 520 9.38 -10.85 6.24
N LYS A 521 8.92 -10.27 5.12
CA LYS A 521 8.76 -10.97 3.84
C LYS A 521 9.84 -10.62 2.83
N GLN A 522 10.22 -9.34 2.75
CA GLN A 522 11.28 -8.89 1.83
C GLN A 522 12.67 -9.22 2.41
N GLY A 523 12.82 -9.04 3.73
CA GLY A 523 14.00 -9.40 4.51
C GLY A 523 14.34 -10.88 4.37
N LYS A 524 15.55 -11.16 3.87
CA LYS A 524 16.16 -12.49 3.94
C LYS A 524 17.51 -12.37 4.64
N ARG A 525 17.71 -13.16 5.68
CA ARG A 525 18.91 -13.14 6.53
C ARG A 525 19.28 -14.56 6.94
N GLN A 526 20.53 -14.75 7.36
CA GLN A 526 20.99 -16.07 7.78
C GLN A 526 20.27 -16.44 9.08
N PRO A 527 19.53 -17.57 9.13
CA PRO A 527 18.78 -17.98 10.32
C PRO A 527 19.72 -18.49 11.42
N GLY A 528 20.92 -18.95 11.04
CA GLY A 528 21.84 -19.60 11.95
C GLY A 528 21.21 -20.82 12.63
N SER A 529 21.39 -20.93 13.94
CA SER A 529 20.92 -22.09 14.71
C SER A 529 19.40 -22.28 14.78
N THR A 530 18.56 -21.34 14.32
CA THR A 530 17.12 -21.61 14.17
C THR A 530 16.82 -22.57 13.02
N PHE A 531 17.79 -22.90 12.16
CA PHE A 531 17.61 -23.92 11.14
C PHE A 531 17.80 -25.35 11.65
N LYS A 532 18.46 -25.53 12.81
CA LYS A 532 18.74 -26.86 13.38
C LYS A 532 17.50 -27.76 13.52
N PRO A 533 16.32 -27.28 13.96
CA PRO A 533 15.14 -28.13 14.08
C PRO A 533 14.79 -28.91 12.82
N PHE A 534 15.10 -28.42 11.61
CA PHE A 534 14.88 -29.17 10.37
C PHE A 534 15.80 -30.39 10.22
N VAL A 535 17.03 -30.32 10.74
CA VAL A 535 17.97 -31.45 10.81
C VAL A 535 17.43 -32.52 11.76
N TYR A 536 17.05 -32.12 12.98
CA TYR A 536 16.52 -33.05 13.98
C TYR A 536 15.18 -33.64 13.53
N THR A 537 14.35 -32.85 12.83
CA THR A 537 13.11 -33.36 12.22
C THR A 537 13.41 -34.41 11.15
N THR A 538 14.46 -34.22 10.35
CA THR A 538 14.87 -35.21 9.35
C THR A 538 15.30 -36.52 10.01
N ALA A 539 16.08 -36.43 11.09
CA ALA A 539 16.53 -37.59 11.87
C ALA A 539 15.37 -38.38 12.51
N ILE A 540 14.34 -37.66 12.98
CA ILE A 540 13.20 -38.24 13.69
C ILE A 540 12.12 -38.71 12.70
N ASP A 541 11.72 -37.93 11.72
CA ASP A 541 10.56 -38.28 10.89
C ASP A 541 10.89 -39.28 9.78
N ASP A 542 12.13 -39.32 9.28
CA ASP A 542 12.49 -40.26 8.21
C ASP A 542 12.54 -41.68 8.78
N SER A 543 11.82 -42.60 8.12
CA SER A 543 11.71 -44.01 8.54
C SER A 543 13.05 -44.77 8.49
N THR A 544 14.04 -44.25 7.77
CA THR A 544 15.36 -44.87 7.63
C THR A 544 16.22 -44.64 8.87
N PHE A 545 16.25 -43.39 9.37
CA PHE A 545 17.01 -43.02 10.57
C PHE A 545 16.20 -43.29 11.83
N ASN A 546 14.92 -42.95 11.81
CA ASN A 546 13.91 -43.24 12.83
C ASN A 546 14.36 -42.93 14.28
N MET A 547 15.15 -41.87 14.46
CA MET A 547 15.73 -41.51 15.76
C MET A 547 14.68 -41.01 16.75
N SER A 548 15.06 -41.03 18.02
CA SER A 548 14.33 -40.61 19.21
C SER A 548 14.99 -39.37 19.85
N PRO A 549 14.23 -38.50 20.54
CA PRO A 549 14.81 -37.40 21.34
C PRO A 549 15.86 -37.83 22.38
N CYS A 550 15.89 -39.10 22.75
CA CYS A 550 16.78 -39.68 23.75
C CYS A 550 18.01 -40.35 23.19
N ASP A 551 18.09 -40.53 21.87
CA ASP A 551 19.31 -40.99 21.23
C ASP A 551 20.44 -40.01 21.51
N GLN A 552 21.66 -40.52 21.65
CA GLN A 552 22.81 -39.75 22.11
C GLN A 552 23.87 -39.64 21.03
N ILE A 553 24.42 -38.44 20.91
CA ILE A 553 25.60 -38.15 20.07
C ILE A 553 26.63 -37.48 20.97
N GLU A 554 27.88 -37.88 20.80
CA GLU A 554 29.01 -37.33 21.54
C GLU A 554 29.36 -35.93 21.01
N ASP A 555 29.51 -34.95 21.90
CA ASP A 555 30.01 -33.63 21.52
C ASP A 555 31.54 -33.63 21.35
N LYS A 556 31.99 -33.88 20.12
CA LYS A 556 33.41 -33.94 19.74
C LYS A 556 33.73 -33.10 18.49
N PRO A 557 35.02 -32.82 18.18
CA PRO A 557 35.40 -32.15 16.95
C PRO A 557 34.89 -32.88 15.70
N PHE A 558 34.23 -32.16 14.80
CA PHE A 558 33.76 -32.67 13.52
C PHE A 558 34.58 -32.08 12.36
N SER A 559 34.87 -32.90 11.36
CA SER A 559 35.49 -32.46 10.10
C SER A 559 34.86 -33.17 8.92
N LYS A 560 34.52 -32.42 7.87
CA LYS A 560 34.02 -32.97 6.62
C LYS A 560 34.67 -32.31 5.42
N LYS A 561 35.12 -33.13 4.49
CA LYS A 561 35.58 -32.67 3.18
C LYS A 561 34.40 -32.46 2.24
N TYR A 562 34.42 -31.37 1.48
CA TYR A 562 33.39 -31.01 0.51
C TYR A 562 34.00 -30.32 -0.70
N ILE A 563 33.26 -30.30 -1.81
CA ILE A 563 33.68 -29.63 -3.04
C ILE A 563 32.89 -28.32 -3.18
N GLU A 564 33.60 -27.21 -3.34
CA GLU A 564 33.01 -25.89 -3.59
C GLU A 564 33.71 -25.27 -4.79
N ASN A 565 32.95 -24.92 -5.83
CA ASN A 565 33.49 -24.36 -7.08
C ASN A 565 34.61 -25.20 -7.74
N GLY A 566 34.58 -26.52 -7.55
CA GLY A 566 35.57 -27.45 -8.09
C GLY A 566 36.82 -27.65 -7.22
N GLU A 567 36.91 -26.96 -6.08
CA GLU A 567 38.01 -27.10 -5.11
C GLU A 567 37.59 -27.97 -3.92
N GLU A 568 38.44 -28.92 -3.51
CA GLU A 568 38.26 -29.71 -2.30
C GLU A 568 38.60 -28.86 -1.07
N LYS A 569 37.62 -28.61 -0.22
CA LYS A 569 37.76 -27.87 1.04
C LYS A 569 37.40 -28.75 2.23
N GLU A 570 37.94 -28.39 3.39
CA GLU A 570 37.65 -29.07 4.65
C GLU A 570 36.89 -28.11 5.58
N TRP A 571 35.72 -28.54 6.04
CA TRP A 571 34.88 -27.77 6.94
C TRP A 571 34.97 -28.33 8.37
N LYS A 572 35.32 -27.46 9.33
CA LYS A 572 35.50 -27.77 10.76
C LYS A 572 34.69 -26.78 11.61
N PRO A 573 33.42 -27.07 11.94
CA PRO A 573 32.63 -26.19 12.78
C PRO A 573 33.14 -26.19 14.23
N ARG A 574 32.98 -25.05 14.91
CA ARG A 574 33.24 -24.92 16.35
C ARG A 574 31.94 -24.70 17.12
N ASN A 575 31.90 -25.14 18.37
CA ASN A 575 30.81 -24.81 19.28
C ASN A 575 30.88 -23.34 19.69
N ALA A 576 29.72 -22.74 19.99
CA ALA A 576 29.62 -21.35 20.42
C ALA A 576 30.37 -21.06 21.73
N THR A 577 30.54 -22.08 22.59
CA THR A 577 31.32 -22.03 23.82
C THR A 577 32.84 -22.00 23.60
N GLY A 578 33.31 -22.36 22.40
CA GLY A 578 34.72 -22.47 22.06
C GLY A 578 35.37 -23.81 22.44
N TYR A 579 34.67 -24.71 23.14
CA TYR A 579 35.18 -26.03 23.53
C TYR A 579 34.18 -27.17 23.24
N PHE A 580 34.67 -28.41 23.27
CA PHE A 580 33.88 -29.63 23.13
C PHE A 580 33.80 -30.33 24.49
N THR A 581 32.61 -30.77 24.87
CA THR A 581 32.36 -31.38 26.19
C THR A 581 32.72 -32.86 26.25
N TYR A 582 32.89 -33.54 25.11
CA TYR A 582 33.08 -35.00 25.00
C TYR A 582 32.01 -35.81 25.74
N SER A 583 30.87 -35.19 26.01
CA SER A 583 29.76 -35.81 26.73
C SER A 583 28.79 -36.39 25.71
N ASN A 584 28.24 -37.57 26.00
CA ASN A 584 27.11 -38.11 25.26
C ASN A 584 25.85 -37.30 25.58
N MET A 585 25.37 -36.54 24.61
CA MET A 585 24.22 -35.65 24.76
C MET A 585 23.01 -36.25 24.05
N THR A 586 21.87 -36.29 24.73
CA THR A 586 20.61 -36.62 24.06
C THR A 586 20.32 -35.61 22.95
N LEU A 587 19.65 -36.02 21.87
CA LEU A 587 19.25 -35.10 20.80
C LEU A 587 18.46 -33.90 21.35
N ARG A 588 17.60 -34.12 22.35
CA ARG A 588 16.88 -33.06 23.06
C ARG A 588 17.83 -32.05 23.69
N ARG A 589 18.82 -32.49 24.47
CA ARG A 589 19.79 -31.62 25.14
C ARG A 589 20.68 -30.90 24.13
N ALA A 590 21.15 -31.61 23.11
CA ALA A 590 21.98 -31.05 22.04
C ALA A 590 21.26 -29.93 21.27
N LEU A 591 19.97 -30.12 20.95
CA LEU A 591 19.16 -29.06 20.32
C LEU A 591 18.91 -27.89 21.28
N ALA A 592 18.60 -28.16 22.55
CA ALA A 592 18.33 -27.15 23.57
C ALA A 592 19.53 -26.22 23.82
N GLN A 593 20.72 -26.80 23.98
CA GLN A 593 21.99 -26.08 24.15
C GLN A 593 22.59 -25.62 22.80
N SER A 594 21.96 -25.99 21.68
CA SER A 594 22.35 -25.58 20.33
C SER A 594 23.78 -25.98 19.96
N VAL A 595 24.20 -27.21 20.28
CA VAL A 595 25.56 -27.72 20.06
C VAL A 595 25.84 -27.88 18.55
N ASN A 596 26.96 -27.34 18.06
CA ASN A 596 27.26 -27.27 16.62
C ASN A 596 27.87 -28.57 16.09
N SER A 597 28.83 -29.16 16.81
CA SER A 597 29.42 -30.47 16.52
C SER A 597 28.36 -31.55 16.32
N VAL A 598 27.50 -31.75 17.32
CA VAL A 598 26.43 -32.77 17.29
C VAL A 598 25.49 -32.54 16.11
N THR A 599 25.15 -31.28 15.82
CA THR A 599 24.26 -31.00 14.68
C THR A 599 24.95 -31.21 13.35
N ALA A 600 26.26 -30.95 13.25
CA ALA A 600 27.05 -31.20 12.05
C ALA A 600 27.19 -32.71 11.78
N GLU A 601 27.49 -33.49 12.82
CA GLU A 601 27.52 -34.96 12.75
C GLU A 601 26.15 -35.51 12.35
N LEU A 602 25.08 -35.05 12.99
CA LEU A 602 23.72 -35.45 12.64
C LEU A 602 23.33 -35.06 11.20
N THR A 603 23.78 -33.89 10.72
CA THR A 603 23.53 -33.45 9.33
C THR A 603 24.24 -34.35 8.33
N ASP A 604 25.45 -34.80 8.64
CA ASP A 604 26.21 -35.73 7.81
C ASP A 604 25.55 -37.12 7.77
N GLU A 605 25.09 -37.59 8.94
CA GLU A 605 24.41 -38.88 9.08
C GLU A 605 23.09 -38.92 8.31
N VAL A 606 22.24 -37.90 8.47
CA VAL A 606 20.93 -37.87 7.77
C VAL A 606 21.03 -37.45 6.31
N GLY A 607 22.15 -36.85 5.91
CA GLY A 607 22.42 -36.34 4.57
C GLY A 607 21.85 -34.94 4.33
N PRO A 608 22.66 -33.96 3.85
CA PRO A 608 22.23 -32.59 3.56
C PRO A 608 21.03 -32.48 2.61
N ALA A 609 20.93 -33.38 1.62
CA ALA A 609 19.83 -33.39 0.66
C ALA A 609 18.48 -33.72 1.31
N ASN A 610 18.47 -34.61 2.32
CA ASN A 610 17.26 -34.92 3.07
C ASN A 610 16.83 -33.73 3.95
N VAL A 611 17.79 -33.02 4.54
CA VAL A 611 17.51 -31.78 5.29
C VAL A 611 16.85 -30.73 4.39
N VAL A 612 17.36 -30.52 3.17
CA VAL A 612 16.71 -29.66 2.17
C VAL A 612 15.29 -30.13 1.89
N ARG A 613 15.10 -31.42 1.61
CA ARG A 613 13.79 -32.02 1.30
C ARG A 613 12.79 -31.76 2.41
N TYR A 614 13.16 -31.98 3.67
CA TYR A 614 12.30 -31.73 4.82
C TYR A 614 12.00 -30.25 5.03
N ALA A 615 13.00 -29.37 4.94
CA ALA A 615 12.79 -27.92 5.05
C ALA A 615 11.82 -27.40 3.97
N LYS A 616 11.95 -27.89 2.73
CA LYS A 616 11.00 -27.59 1.64
C LYS A 616 9.60 -28.12 1.93
N LYS A 617 9.50 -29.38 2.35
CA LYS A 617 8.21 -30.03 2.70
C LYS A 617 7.46 -29.25 3.79
N MET A 618 8.20 -28.72 4.76
CA MET A 618 7.70 -27.91 5.86
C MET A 618 7.43 -26.45 5.52
N GLY A 619 7.74 -25.96 4.32
CA GLY A 619 7.32 -24.62 3.87
C GLY A 619 8.41 -23.59 3.60
N ILE A 620 9.70 -23.96 3.68
CA ILE A 620 10.77 -23.03 3.29
C ILE A 620 10.78 -22.84 1.77
N THR A 621 10.38 -21.66 1.29
CA THR A 621 10.31 -21.39 -0.16
C THR A 621 11.66 -20.94 -0.72
N THR A 622 12.51 -20.34 0.10
CA THR A 622 13.83 -19.82 -0.30
C THR A 622 14.75 -20.91 -0.85
N PRO A 623 15.50 -20.70 -1.96
CA PRO A 623 16.42 -21.70 -2.51
C PRO A 623 17.44 -22.19 -1.48
N LEU A 624 17.61 -23.51 -1.37
CA LEU A 624 18.52 -24.15 -0.43
C LEU A 624 19.50 -25.03 -1.18
N GLU A 625 20.77 -24.96 -0.82
CA GLU A 625 21.83 -25.81 -1.36
C GLU A 625 22.19 -26.91 -0.35
N ALA A 626 22.31 -28.15 -0.85
CA ALA A 626 22.66 -29.30 -0.04
C ALA A 626 24.18 -29.33 0.21
N MET A 627 24.61 -28.69 1.30
CA MET A 627 26.01 -28.65 1.74
C MET A 627 26.16 -29.14 3.18
N PRO A 628 27.33 -29.66 3.62
CA PRO A 628 27.51 -30.15 4.99
C PRO A 628 27.15 -29.14 6.08
N SER A 629 27.36 -27.85 5.80
CA SER A 629 27.07 -26.76 6.73
C SER A 629 25.58 -26.38 6.81
N ILE A 630 24.71 -26.96 5.98
CA ILE A 630 23.29 -26.56 5.88
C ILE A 630 22.59 -26.57 7.24
N GLY A 631 22.90 -27.54 8.09
CA GLY A 631 22.29 -27.67 9.42
C GLY A 631 22.59 -26.51 10.37
N LEU A 632 23.62 -25.71 10.10
CA LEU A 632 23.96 -24.52 10.88
C LEU A 632 23.39 -23.21 10.28
N GLY A 633 22.65 -23.28 9.17
CA GLY A 633 21.94 -22.15 8.55
C GLY A 633 22.81 -21.06 7.89
N PRO A 634 23.75 -21.39 6.97
CA PRO A 634 24.65 -20.44 6.32
C PRO A 634 24.03 -19.63 5.16
N PHE A 635 22.76 -19.86 4.83
CA PHE A 635 22.03 -19.23 3.71
C PHE A 635 20.95 -18.27 4.22
N ASP A 636 20.45 -17.41 3.36
CA ASP A 636 19.44 -16.43 3.73
C ASP A 636 18.03 -17.02 3.66
N VAL A 637 17.17 -16.76 4.66
CA VAL A 637 15.74 -17.09 4.64
C VAL A 637 14.92 -15.93 5.16
N SER A 638 13.64 -15.86 4.77
CA SER A 638 12.72 -14.87 5.32
C SER A 638 12.18 -15.30 6.68
N LEU A 639 11.86 -14.31 7.51
CA LEU A 639 11.16 -14.55 8.77
C LEU A 639 9.77 -15.15 8.52
N TYR A 640 9.11 -14.73 7.43
CA TYR A 640 7.87 -15.32 6.95
C TYR A 640 7.97 -16.84 6.72
N ASP A 641 8.98 -17.32 5.97
CA ASP A 641 9.20 -18.75 5.71
C ASP A 641 9.44 -19.51 7.02
N MET A 642 10.25 -18.93 7.93
CA MET A 642 10.61 -19.57 9.20
C MET A 642 9.40 -19.71 10.14
N VAL A 643 8.57 -18.69 10.30
CA VAL A 643 7.35 -18.75 11.11
C VAL A 643 6.38 -19.77 10.52
N ALA A 644 6.18 -19.74 9.21
CA ALA A 644 5.32 -20.70 8.52
C ALA A 644 5.82 -22.14 8.73
N ALA A 645 7.12 -22.39 8.62
CA ALA A 645 7.67 -23.73 8.75
C ALA A 645 7.64 -24.27 10.19
N TYR A 646 7.80 -23.41 11.20
CA TYR A 646 7.67 -23.80 12.60
C TYR A 646 6.23 -24.14 13.00
N SER A 647 5.21 -23.66 12.26
CA SER A 647 3.80 -24.01 12.50
C SER A 647 3.53 -25.51 12.43
N VAL A 648 4.30 -26.22 11.59
CA VAL A 648 4.20 -27.67 11.40
C VAL A 648 4.32 -28.41 12.73
N PHE A 649 5.20 -27.97 13.64
CA PHE A 649 5.43 -28.65 14.91
C PHE A 649 4.22 -28.61 15.82
N VAL A 650 3.54 -27.47 15.88
CA VAL A 650 2.40 -27.25 16.78
C VAL A 650 1.05 -27.60 16.12
N ASN A 651 1.04 -27.88 14.82
CA ASN A 651 -0.14 -28.25 14.04
C ASN A 651 -0.15 -29.73 13.62
N ASN A 652 0.21 -30.65 14.52
CA ASN A 652 0.20 -32.11 14.28
C ASN A 652 0.97 -32.55 13.01
N GLY A 653 2.01 -31.80 12.62
CA GLY A 653 2.81 -32.09 11.44
C GLY A 653 2.22 -31.57 10.13
N THR A 654 1.13 -30.82 10.17
CA THR A 654 0.50 -30.19 9.00
C THR A 654 1.06 -28.79 8.77
N TYR A 655 1.58 -28.55 7.57
CA TYR A 655 1.89 -27.21 7.10
C TYR A 655 0.60 -26.52 6.68
N THR A 656 0.42 -25.29 7.17
CA THR A 656 -0.66 -24.38 6.77
C THR A 656 -0.04 -23.13 6.16
N GLU A 657 -0.44 -22.78 4.94
CA GLU A 657 0.07 -21.59 4.27
C GLU A 657 -0.36 -20.29 5.01
N PRO A 658 0.56 -19.34 5.25
CA PRO A 658 0.18 -18.08 5.87
C PRO A 658 -0.63 -17.20 4.91
N ILE A 659 -1.85 -16.84 5.29
CA ILE A 659 -2.74 -15.98 4.51
C ILE A 659 -2.74 -14.54 5.03
N LEU A 660 -2.84 -13.56 4.11
CA LEU A 660 -2.89 -12.12 4.42
C LEU A 660 -4.32 -11.58 4.47
N VAL A 661 -5.17 -12.08 3.57
CA VAL A 661 -6.56 -11.64 3.34
C VAL A 661 -7.44 -12.86 3.53
N THR A 662 -8.54 -12.72 4.25
CA THR A 662 -9.55 -13.78 4.43
C THR A 662 -10.71 -13.61 3.44
N LYS A 663 -11.08 -12.36 3.13
CA LYS A 663 -12.24 -12.07 2.28
C LYS A 663 -12.13 -10.70 1.61
N ILE A 664 -12.65 -10.58 0.39
CA ILE A 664 -12.87 -9.31 -0.31
C ILE A 664 -14.35 -9.17 -0.66
N GLU A 665 -14.92 -8.01 -0.37
CA GLU A 665 -16.31 -7.65 -0.68
C GLU A 665 -16.39 -6.37 -1.53
N GLU A 666 -17.47 -6.24 -2.30
CA GLU A 666 -17.86 -4.96 -2.92
C GLU A 666 -18.48 -4.00 -1.89
N SER A 667 -18.59 -2.73 -2.25
CA SER A 667 -19.23 -1.70 -1.42
C SER A 667 -20.68 -2.01 -1.02
N ASN A 668 -21.40 -2.80 -1.83
CA ASN A 668 -22.77 -3.26 -1.57
C ASN A 668 -22.86 -4.48 -0.61
N GLY A 669 -21.72 -5.01 -0.13
CA GLY A 669 -21.66 -6.18 0.76
C GLY A 669 -21.67 -7.53 0.05
N LYS A 670 -21.62 -7.57 -1.28
CA LYS A 670 -21.45 -8.81 -2.04
C LYS A 670 -20.02 -9.33 -1.87
N ILE A 671 -19.90 -10.58 -1.43
CA ILE A 671 -18.62 -11.28 -1.35
C ILE A 671 -18.10 -11.53 -2.78
N VAL A 672 -16.89 -11.06 -3.06
CA VAL A 672 -16.20 -11.29 -4.33
C VAL A 672 -15.39 -12.58 -4.25
N GLU A 673 -14.58 -12.71 -3.19
CA GLU A 673 -13.68 -13.85 -2.99
C GLU A 673 -13.47 -14.12 -1.50
N GLU A 674 -13.39 -15.40 -1.14
CA GLU A 674 -12.94 -15.86 0.19
C GLU A 674 -11.68 -16.72 0.03
N PHE A 675 -10.64 -16.39 0.79
CA PHE A 675 -9.35 -17.04 0.71
C PHE A 675 -9.20 -18.04 1.84
N GLN A 676 -8.92 -19.29 1.48
CA GLN A 676 -8.64 -20.37 2.42
C GLN A 676 -7.17 -20.76 2.32
N PRO A 677 -6.50 -21.05 3.45
CA PRO A 677 -5.11 -21.48 3.43
C PRO A 677 -5.00 -22.90 2.84
N GLU A 678 -3.91 -23.15 2.11
CA GLU A 678 -3.58 -24.53 1.73
C GLU A 678 -3.01 -25.31 2.92
N HIS A 679 -3.48 -26.54 3.09
CA HIS A 679 -3.00 -27.46 4.11
C HIS A 679 -2.34 -28.68 3.48
N ARG A 680 -1.18 -29.09 4.00
CA ARG A 680 -0.53 -30.35 3.61
C ARG A 680 0.19 -31.02 4.77
N GLN A 681 0.11 -32.34 4.86
CA GLN A 681 0.88 -33.09 5.85
C GLN A 681 2.38 -33.02 5.51
N ALA A 682 3.17 -32.39 6.39
CA ALA A 682 4.60 -32.23 6.20
C ALA A 682 5.41 -33.28 6.97
N ILE A 683 5.05 -33.62 8.20
CA ILE A 683 5.69 -34.66 9.01
C ILE A 683 4.62 -35.48 9.74
N SER A 684 4.96 -36.64 10.27
CA SER A 684 4.02 -37.43 11.07
C SER A 684 3.57 -36.69 12.35
N PRO A 685 2.34 -36.91 12.83
CA PRO A 685 1.89 -36.33 14.11
C PRO A 685 2.78 -36.72 15.30
N GLU A 686 3.31 -37.95 15.31
CA GLU A 686 4.30 -38.39 16.31
C GLU A 686 5.57 -37.54 16.26
N SER A 687 6.15 -37.34 15.08
CA SER A 687 7.36 -36.52 14.96
C SER A 687 7.11 -35.05 15.31
N ALA A 688 5.94 -34.50 14.98
CA ALA A 688 5.56 -33.15 15.38
C ALA A 688 5.50 -33.01 16.91
N PHE A 689 4.84 -33.96 17.59
CA PHE A 689 4.80 -34.02 19.06
C PHE A 689 6.21 -34.11 19.68
N LEU A 690 7.06 -34.98 19.13
CA LEU A 690 8.45 -35.14 19.58
C LEU A 690 9.27 -33.86 19.37
N MET A 691 9.08 -33.16 18.25
CA MET A 691 9.74 -31.89 17.98
C MET A 691 9.25 -30.76 18.90
N VAL A 692 7.96 -30.70 19.22
CA VAL A 692 7.44 -29.78 20.26
C VAL A 692 8.12 -30.09 21.60
N HIS A 693 8.21 -31.36 21.97
CA HIS A 693 8.94 -31.77 23.16
C HIS A 693 10.38 -31.25 23.10
N MET A 694 11.15 -31.51 22.03
CA MET A 694 12.53 -31.05 21.90
C MET A 694 12.68 -29.52 21.95
N LEU A 695 11.77 -28.76 21.34
CA LEU A 695 11.77 -27.29 21.37
C LEU A 695 11.46 -26.72 22.75
N LYS A 696 10.60 -27.38 23.55
CA LYS A 696 10.44 -27.07 24.99
C LYS A 696 11.77 -27.22 25.74
N GLY A 697 12.62 -28.15 25.30
CA GLY A 697 13.98 -28.34 25.82
C GLY A 697 14.81 -27.06 25.79
N GLY A 698 14.68 -26.21 24.77
CA GLY A 698 15.37 -24.92 24.73
C GLY A 698 15.07 -24.00 25.92
N VAL A 699 13.91 -24.20 26.58
CA VAL A 699 13.43 -23.44 27.72
C VAL A 699 13.54 -24.23 29.04
N GLU A 700 13.47 -25.57 28.98
CA GLU A 700 13.41 -26.47 30.14
C GLU A 700 14.75 -27.10 30.53
N GLU A 701 15.61 -27.38 29.55
CA GLU A 701 16.90 -28.03 29.82
C GLU A 701 17.89 -27.07 30.50
N PRO A 702 18.71 -27.57 31.44
CA PRO A 702 19.85 -26.82 31.95
C PRO A 702 20.77 -26.38 30.80
N GLY A 703 21.15 -25.09 30.78
CA GLY A 703 21.94 -24.51 29.68
C GLY A 703 21.14 -24.29 28.38
N GLY A 704 19.81 -24.47 28.39
CA GLY A 704 18.95 -24.19 27.26
C GLY A 704 19.04 -22.73 26.81
N THR A 705 19.29 -22.53 25.52
CA THR A 705 19.53 -21.20 24.93
C THR A 705 18.34 -20.24 25.02
N SER A 706 17.12 -20.76 25.22
CA SER A 706 15.89 -19.98 25.31
C SER A 706 15.38 -19.85 26.76
N GLY A 707 16.12 -20.38 27.74
CA GLY A 707 15.71 -20.41 29.15
C GLY A 707 15.34 -19.02 29.68
N SER A 708 16.02 -17.98 29.20
CA SER A 708 15.84 -16.61 29.71
C SER A 708 14.44 -16.04 29.58
N ILE A 709 13.63 -16.60 28.70
CA ILE A 709 12.23 -16.21 28.58
C ILE A 709 11.43 -16.49 29.86
N LYS A 710 11.79 -17.51 30.65
CA LYS A 710 11.08 -17.91 31.89
C LYS A 710 11.24 -16.93 33.03
N TRP A 711 12.45 -16.40 33.22
CA TRP A 711 12.76 -15.53 34.35
C TRP A 711 12.70 -14.04 34.00
N ARG A 712 12.81 -13.67 32.72
CA ARG A 712 12.70 -12.27 32.27
C ARG A 712 11.27 -11.81 32.01
N PHE A 713 10.34 -12.74 31.77
CA PHE A 713 8.96 -12.43 31.38
C PHE A 713 7.97 -13.35 32.06
N ASP A 714 6.79 -12.83 32.39
CA ASP A 714 5.72 -13.60 33.01
C ASP A 714 4.92 -14.42 31.98
N VAL A 715 5.61 -15.30 31.26
CA VAL A 715 5.02 -16.07 30.15
C VAL A 715 5.03 -17.56 30.38
N ALA A 716 5.80 -18.08 31.33
CA ALA A 716 5.90 -19.52 31.60
C ALA A 716 5.33 -19.93 32.97
N LYS A 717 4.53 -19.05 33.60
CA LYS A 717 3.86 -19.35 34.87
C LYS A 717 2.52 -20.05 34.64
N ASN A 718 1.92 -20.53 35.74
CA ASN A 718 0.56 -21.10 35.76
C ASN A 718 0.33 -22.28 34.79
N GLY A 719 1.37 -23.08 34.54
CA GLY A 719 1.28 -24.24 33.66
C GLY A 719 1.29 -23.91 32.16
N ASN A 720 1.63 -22.67 31.76
CA ASN A 720 1.87 -22.35 30.36
C ASN A 720 3.15 -23.02 29.87
N GLU A 721 3.07 -23.70 28.74
CA GLU A 721 4.24 -24.33 28.13
C GLU A 721 4.68 -23.56 26.89
N ILE A 722 5.98 -23.31 26.80
CA ILE A 722 6.60 -22.58 25.70
C ILE A 722 7.81 -23.37 25.22
N GLY A 723 7.97 -23.47 23.91
CA GLY A 723 9.18 -23.95 23.26
C GLY A 723 9.86 -22.83 22.50
N GLY A 724 11.16 -22.95 22.28
CA GLY A 724 11.87 -21.92 21.53
C GLY A 724 13.23 -22.36 21.02
N LYS A 725 13.67 -21.68 19.97
CA LYS A 725 15.02 -21.84 19.42
C LYS A 725 15.61 -20.47 19.11
N THR A 726 16.80 -20.22 19.64
CA THR A 726 17.62 -19.07 19.27
C THR A 726 18.46 -19.35 18.03
N GLY A 727 18.74 -18.29 17.28
CA GLY A 727 19.70 -18.27 16.18
C GLY A 727 20.66 -17.12 16.38
N THR A 728 21.92 -17.36 16.09
CA THR A 728 22.98 -16.36 16.10
C THR A 728 23.92 -16.74 14.98
N THR A 729 24.15 -15.79 14.08
CA THR A 729 25.03 -16.00 12.93
C THR A 729 26.48 -15.70 13.29
N SER A 730 27.40 -16.08 12.41
CA SER A 730 28.79 -15.69 12.50
C SER A 730 28.92 -14.17 12.67
N ASN A 731 29.91 -13.73 13.44
CA ASN A 731 30.14 -12.33 13.79
C ASN A 731 28.98 -11.64 14.55
N ASN A 732 27.94 -12.37 14.96
CA ASN A 732 26.77 -11.81 15.65
C ASN A 732 26.01 -10.76 14.81
N SER A 733 26.01 -10.94 13.49
CA SER A 733 25.35 -10.03 12.53
C SER A 733 23.83 -10.09 12.59
N ASP A 734 23.27 -11.28 12.85
CA ASP A 734 21.84 -11.53 12.88
C ASP A 734 21.49 -12.35 14.13
N GLY A 735 20.61 -11.80 14.96
CA GLY A 735 20.01 -12.45 16.12
C GLY A 735 18.58 -12.87 15.83
N TRP A 736 18.25 -14.13 16.10
CA TRP A 736 16.92 -14.70 15.84
C TRP A 736 16.34 -15.38 17.08
N PHE A 737 15.03 -15.38 17.16
CA PHE A 737 14.30 -16.22 18.09
C PHE A 737 12.99 -16.70 17.47
N MET A 738 12.81 -18.01 17.44
CA MET A 738 11.56 -18.67 17.06
C MET A 738 10.93 -19.25 18.31
N CYS A 739 9.70 -18.86 18.60
CA CYS A 739 8.93 -19.25 19.76
C CYS A 739 7.69 -20.02 19.31
N ILE A 740 7.39 -21.11 19.99
CA ILE A 740 6.17 -21.87 19.81
C ILE A 740 5.39 -21.88 21.13
N THR A 741 4.08 -21.68 21.02
CA THR A 741 3.11 -21.86 22.10
C THR A 741 2.00 -22.77 21.60
N ARG A 742 1.03 -23.11 22.45
CA ARG A 742 -0.15 -23.89 22.03
C ARG A 742 -0.85 -23.27 20.83
N ASP A 743 -0.99 -21.95 20.82
CA ASP A 743 -1.91 -21.23 19.92
C ASP A 743 -1.17 -20.35 18.89
N LEU A 744 0.13 -20.08 19.07
CA LEU A 744 0.89 -19.17 18.21
C LEU A 744 2.30 -19.67 17.94
N VAL A 745 2.77 -19.39 16.71
CA VAL A 745 4.19 -19.37 16.37
C VAL A 745 4.62 -17.93 16.15
N ILE A 746 5.69 -17.54 16.83
CA ILE A 746 6.19 -16.16 16.82
C ILE A 746 7.67 -16.19 16.49
N GLY A 747 8.07 -15.44 15.48
CA GLY A 747 9.47 -15.27 15.13
C GLY A 747 9.87 -13.80 15.21
N ALA A 748 11.08 -13.54 15.69
CA ALA A 748 11.71 -12.22 15.63
C ALA A 748 13.14 -12.31 15.11
N TRP A 749 13.56 -11.24 14.44
CA TRP A 749 14.91 -11.01 13.95
C TRP A 749 15.39 -9.63 14.37
N VAL A 750 16.69 -9.51 14.66
CA VAL A 750 17.39 -8.24 14.91
C VAL A 750 18.76 -8.27 14.23
N GLY A 751 19.16 -7.17 13.61
CA GLY A 751 20.50 -7.04 13.02
C GLY A 751 20.79 -5.66 12.45
N GLY A 752 21.98 -5.48 11.89
CA GLY A 752 22.34 -4.27 11.16
C GLY A 752 21.74 -4.22 9.75
N ASP A 753 21.61 -3.00 9.22
CA ASP A 753 21.17 -2.77 7.82
C ASP A 753 22.09 -3.50 6.82
N ASP A 754 23.40 -3.47 7.06
CA ASP A 754 24.41 -4.32 6.42
C ASP A 754 24.97 -5.31 7.46
N ARG A 755 25.36 -6.52 7.05
CA ARG A 755 25.91 -7.56 7.94
C ARG A 755 27.18 -7.17 8.69
N SER A 756 27.97 -6.27 8.11
CA SER A 756 29.16 -5.71 8.74
C SER A 756 28.84 -4.89 9.99
N ILE A 757 27.57 -4.52 10.20
CA ILE A 757 27.09 -3.76 11.35
C ILE A 757 26.52 -4.75 12.37
N HIS A 758 27.31 -5.06 13.38
CA HIS A 758 26.99 -6.15 14.31
C HIS A 758 27.55 -5.91 15.72
N PHE A 759 27.19 -6.78 16.67
CA PHE A 759 27.75 -6.75 18.01
C PHE A 759 29.15 -7.35 18.03
N ARG A 760 30.05 -6.81 18.86
CA ARG A 760 31.44 -7.32 18.96
C ARG A 760 31.56 -8.70 19.60
N THR A 761 30.60 -9.11 20.42
CA THR A 761 30.68 -10.36 21.18
C THR A 761 29.35 -11.12 21.18
N THR A 762 29.43 -12.44 21.29
CA THR A 762 28.26 -13.34 21.36
C THR A 762 27.37 -13.02 22.56
N ASN A 763 27.95 -12.71 23.72
CA ASN A 763 27.19 -12.33 24.93
C ASN A 763 26.30 -11.10 24.74
N LEU A 764 26.56 -10.25 23.74
CA LEU A 764 25.74 -9.08 23.43
C LEU A 764 24.82 -9.34 22.24
N GLY A 765 25.32 -10.01 21.20
CA GLY A 765 24.61 -10.17 19.93
C GLY A 765 23.83 -11.48 19.76
N GLU A 766 23.86 -12.38 20.74
CA GLU A 766 23.10 -13.63 20.64
C GLU A 766 21.58 -13.39 20.58
N GLY A 767 20.86 -14.33 19.96
CA GLY A 767 19.40 -14.29 19.80
C GLY A 767 18.66 -14.19 21.14
N ALA A 768 19.23 -14.74 22.22
CA ALA A 768 18.66 -14.67 23.57
C ALA A 768 18.68 -13.25 24.19
N LYS A 769 19.57 -12.38 23.72
CA LYS A 769 19.72 -10.98 24.18
C LYS A 769 19.07 -9.98 23.25
N THR A 770 18.93 -10.33 21.97
CA THR A 770 18.44 -9.45 20.90
C THR A 770 16.97 -9.71 20.56
N ALA A 771 16.66 -10.82 19.87
CA ALA A 771 15.32 -11.13 19.35
C ALA A 771 14.37 -11.71 20.41
N LEU A 772 14.86 -12.56 21.32
CA LEU A 772 14.03 -13.20 22.35
C LEU A 772 13.27 -12.18 23.23
N PRO A 773 13.88 -11.08 23.69
CA PRO A 773 13.18 -10.08 24.49
C PRO A 773 11.98 -9.43 23.80
N ILE A 774 12.01 -9.26 22.47
CA ILE A 774 10.89 -8.72 21.70
C ILE A 774 9.71 -9.68 21.81
N VAL A 775 9.94 -10.97 21.56
CA VAL A 775 8.90 -12.01 21.62
C VAL A 775 8.38 -12.21 23.05
N GLY A 776 9.27 -12.27 24.05
CA GLY A 776 8.87 -12.41 25.45
C GLY A 776 8.02 -11.24 25.93
N SER A 777 8.36 -10.01 25.54
CA SER A 777 7.58 -8.82 25.87
C SER A 777 6.22 -8.79 25.17
N PHE A 778 6.16 -9.23 23.91
CA PHE A 778 4.92 -9.34 23.15
C PHE A 778 3.99 -10.40 23.77
N LEU A 779 4.50 -11.60 24.06
CA LEU A 779 3.75 -12.67 24.72
C LEU A 779 3.19 -12.24 26.08
N GLU A 780 4.01 -11.58 26.90
CA GLU A 780 3.58 -11.10 28.21
C GLU A 780 2.42 -10.10 28.10
N LYS A 781 2.50 -9.18 27.12
CA LYS A 781 1.44 -8.20 26.85
C LYS A 781 0.13 -8.86 26.42
N ILE A 782 0.17 -9.78 25.45
CA ILE A 782 -1.05 -10.42 24.94
C ILE A 782 -1.69 -11.35 25.98
N TYR A 783 -0.91 -12.02 26.84
CA TYR A 783 -1.49 -12.86 27.91
C TYR A 783 -2.13 -12.05 29.04
N ARG A 784 -1.70 -10.79 29.24
CA ARG A 784 -2.31 -9.85 30.18
C ARG A 784 -3.59 -9.22 29.62
N ASP A 785 -3.67 -9.02 28.32
CA ASP A 785 -4.85 -8.45 27.65
C ASP A 785 -5.94 -9.51 27.41
N LYS A 786 -6.89 -9.58 28.34
CA LYS A 786 -8.01 -10.53 28.27
C LYS A 786 -8.96 -10.28 27.10
N SER A 787 -8.95 -9.11 26.48
CA SER A 787 -9.84 -8.83 25.35
C SER A 787 -9.49 -9.67 24.12
N ILE A 788 -8.22 -10.05 23.95
CA ILE A 788 -7.72 -10.85 22.82
C ILE A 788 -8.30 -12.26 22.83
N GLY A 789 -8.71 -12.78 24.00
CA GLY A 789 -9.25 -14.12 24.14
C GLY A 789 -8.21 -15.24 24.06
N LEU A 790 -6.92 -14.91 24.16
CA LEU A 790 -5.82 -15.87 24.18
C LEU A 790 -5.49 -16.28 25.62
N GLU A 791 -5.62 -17.56 25.93
CA GLU A 791 -5.31 -18.09 27.26
C GLU A 791 -4.00 -18.87 27.27
N PRO A 792 -3.03 -18.53 28.14
CA PRO A 792 -1.82 -19.32 28.30
C PRO A 792 -2.16 -20.74 28.82
N GLY A 793 -1.51 -21.76 28.28
CA GLY A 793 -1.76 -23.15 28.64
C GLY A 793 -0.72 -24.13 28.08
N PRO A 794 -0.79 -25.41 28.49
CA PRO A 794 0.13 -26.43 28.03
C PRO A 794 -0.12 -26.81 26.57
N PHE A 795 0.88 -27.41 25.92
CA PHE A 795 0.66 -28.02 24.60
C PHE A 795 -0.32 -29.19 24.70
N PRO A 796 -1.07 -29.52 23.63
CA PRO A 796 -1.99 -30.65 23.64
C PRO A 796 -1.24 -31.95 23.89
N LYS A 797 -1.81 -32.81 24.74
CA LYS A 797 -1.30 -34.17 24.93
C LYS A 797 -1.60 -35.02 23.68
N PRO A 798 -0.75 -35.99 23.34
CA PRO A 798 -0.97 -36.81 22.15
C PRO A 798 -2.20 -37.70 22.37
N SER A 799 -3.10 -37.73 21.39
CA SER A 799 -4.25 -38.65 21.36
C SER A 799 -3.91 -40.04 20.81
N PHE A 800 -2.66 -40.22 20.37
CA PHE A 800 -2.12 -41.42 19.76
C PHE A 800 -0.94 -41.96 20.58
N LYS A 801 -0.60 -43.23 20.36
CA LYS A 801 0.54 -43.88 21.01
C LYS A 801 1.86 -43.32 20.46
N ILE A 802 2.76 -42.93 21.35
CA ILE A 802 4.15 -42.60 21.00
C ILE A 802 4.97 -43.89 21.06
N ASN A 803 5.62 -44.25 19.95
CA ASN A 803 6.45 -45.44 19.82
C ASN A 803 7.90 -45.17 20.22
N LYS A 804 8.37 -43.93 20.05
CA LYS A 804 9.73 -43.54 20.38
C LYS A 804 9.87 -43.17 21.85
N THR A 805 10.96 -43.60 22.48
CA THR A 805 11.35 -43.10 23.80
C THR A 805 11.58 -41.59 23.70
N TYR A 806 11.07 -40.79 24.63
CA TYR A 806 11.29 -39.34 24.61
C TYR A 806 11.46 -38.72 26.00
N LEU A 807 11.04 -39.44 27.05
CA LEU A 807 11.24 -39.03 28.44
C LEU A 807 12.65 -39.40 28.89
N CYS A 808 13.62 -38.56 28.56
CA CYS A 808 15.02 -38.66 28.99
C CYS A 808 15.42 -37.38 29.73
N PRO A 809 15.13 -37.27 31.04
CA PRO A 809 15.53 -36.11 31.81
C PRO A 809 17.05 -35.99 31.86
N THR A 810 17.58 -34.82 31.53
CA THR A 810 19.01 -34.55 31.70
C THR A 810 19.33 -34.46 33.19
N TYR A 811 20.16 -35.39 33.68
CA TYR A 811 20.71 -35.30 35.03
C TYR A 811 21.83 -34.26 35.06
N TYR A 812 21.74 -33.29 35.97
CA TYR A 812 22.82 -32.37 36.28
C TYR A 812 23.94 -33.15 36.99
N GLN A 813 25.08 -33.34 36.31
CA GLN A 813 26.33 -33.76 36.96
C GLN A 813 27.06 -32.47 37.36
N PRO A 814 27.20 -32.15 38.66
CA PRO A 814 28.06 -31.07 39.09
C PRO A 814 29.47 -31.35 38.60
N SER A 815 30.15 -30.38 37.99
CA SER A 815 31.54 -30.54 37.57
C SER A 815 32.38 -30.95 38.78
N GLN A 816 32.98 -32.14 38.75
CA GLN A 816 34.12 -32.41 39.61
C GLN A 816 35.23 -31.47 39.17
N SER A 817 35.66 -30.58 40.05
CA SER A 817 36.90 -29.84 39.83
C SER A 817 38.03 -30.85 39.77
N ASP A 818 38.59 -31.05 38.59
CA ASP A 818 39.84 -31.81 38.47
C ASP A 818 40.94 -30.95 39.10
N SER A 819 41.48 -31.42 40.23
CA SER A 819 42.43 -30.67 41.06
C SER A 819 43.86 -30.66 40.49
N LEU A 820 44.03 -30.75 39.17
CA LEU A 820 45.33 -31.02 38.54
C LEU A 820 45.73 -30.11 37.37
N ASP A 821 45.11 -28.95 37.19
CA ASP A 821 45.71 -27.89 36.35
C ASP A 821 46.28 -26.76 37.21
N ILE A 822 47.61 -26.84 37.35
CA ILE A 822 48.50 -25.89 38.01
C ILE A 822 48.59 -24.60 37.18
N GLU A 823 48.48 -23.49 37.91
CA GLU A 823 48.88 -22.10 37.62
C GLU A 823 49.60 -21.81 36.28
N SER A 824 48.99 -20.93 35.48
CA SER A 824 49.76 -19.85 34.83
C SER A 824 48.93 -18.58 34.64
N ASP A 825 49.30 -17.58 35.42
CA ASP A 825 49.16 -16.13 35.23
C ASP A 825 47.77 -15.48 35.31
N SER A 826 47.34 -15.30 36.56
CA SER A 826 46.36 -14.31 36.98
C SER A 826 46.97 -12.90 37.02
N THR A 827 46.58 -12.03 36.09
CA THR A 827 46.43 -10.59 36.40
C THR A 827 44.94 -10.28 36.43
N GLY A 828 44.47 -10.01 37.65
CA GLY A 828 43.06 -9.97 37.99
C GLY A 828 42.32 -8.73 37.48
N SER A 829 41.03 -8.95 37.23
CA SER A 829 39.99 -7.96 37.47
C SER A 829 38.89 -8.67 38.25
N GLY A 830 38.68 -8.23 39.49
CA GLY A 830 37.73 -8.81 40.41
C GLY A 830 36.30 -8.77 39.88
N ARG A 831 35.54 -9.81 40.23
CA ARG A 831 34.08 -9.81 40.15
C ARG A 831 33.55 -8.68 41.03
N ASN A 832 32.94 -7.68 40.41
CA ASN A 832 32.04 -6.77 41.11
C ASN A 832 30.64 -7.40 41.09
N GLU A 833 30.06 -7.66 42.27
CA GLU A 833 28.68 -8.11 42.48
C GLU A 833 27.63 -6.99 42.21
N GLU A 834 27.94 -5.97 41.40
CA GLU A 834 27.01 -4.85 41.10
C GLU A 834 26.30 -4.94 39.74
N ASP A 835 26.61 -5.91 38.88
CA ASP A 835 26.01 -6.02 37.54
C ASP A 835 24.65 -6.76 37.49
N ASP A 836 24.16 -7.27 38.62
CA ASP A 836 22.92 -8.08 38.70
C ASP A 836 21.66 -7.32 39.21
N LEU A 837 21.68 -5.98 39.24
CA LEU A 837 20.51 -5.19 39.68
C LEU A 837 20.08 -4.11 38.67
N ILE A 838 19.49 -4.54 37.55
CA ILE A 838 18.59 -3.68 36.79
C ILE A 838 17.16 -3.96 37.23
N GLY A 839 16.77 -3.36 38.35
CA GLY A 839 15.37 -3.23 38.76
C GLY A 839 14.58 -2.28 37.85
N PRO A 840 13.23 -2.24 37.96
CA PRO A 840 12.41 -1.34 37.16
C PRO A 840 12.73 0.14 37.49
N PRO A 841 12.54 1.07 36.53
CA PRO A 841 12.91 2.47 36.71
C PRO A 841 12.09 3.16 37.80
N PRO A 842 12.62 4.20 38.46
CA PRO A 842 11.89 4.95 39.48
C PRO A 842 10.72 5.74 38.86
N ILE A 843 9.63 5.82 39.60
CA ILE A 843 8.45 6.65 39.31
C ILE A 843 8.91 8.13 39.27
N PRO A 844 8.49 8.94 38.28
CA PRO A 844 8.85 10.36 38.25
C PRO A 844 8.30 11.09 39.47
N LEU A 845 9.18 11.79 40.20
CA LEU A 845 8.80 12.73 41.24
C LEU A 845 8.03 13.90 40.61
N ASP A 846 6.77 14.06 41.01
CA ASP A 846 5.92 15.20 40.70
C ASP A 846 6.53 16.48 41.31
N THR A 847 7.09 17.34 40.47
CA THR A 847 7.62 18.65 40.89
C THR A 847 6.61 19.79 40.78
N SER A 848 5.30 19.50 40.68
CA SER A 848 4.26 20.51 40.60
C SER A 848 3.62 20.87 41.95
N ARG A 849 4.44 21.19 42.97
CA ARG A 849 3.95 21.89 44.18
C ARG A 849 5.10 22.57 44.95
N ARG A 850 5.52 23.72 44.44
CA ARG A 850 6.16 24.79 45.23
C ARG A 850 5.72 26.14 44.66
N ASN A 851 4.56 26.59 45.12
CA ASN A 851 4.26 27.96 45.49
C ASN A 851 2.88 27.95 46.15
N GLU A 852 2.83 28.49 47.37
CA GLU A 852 1.71 28.61 48.33
C GLU A 852 1.39 27.37 49.19
#